data_AF-A0A177TRB1-F1
#
_entry.id   AF-A0A177TRB1-F1
#
_cell.length_a   1.000
_cell.length_b   1.000
_cell.length_c   1.000
_cell.angle_alpha   90.00
_cell.angle_beta   90.00
_cell.angle_gamma   90.00
#
_symmetry.space_group_name_H-M   'P 1'
#
loop_
_entity.id
_entity.type
_entity.pdbx_description
1 polymer ?
#
loop_
_entity_poly.entity_id
_entity_poly.type
_entity_poly.pdbx_seq_one_letter_code
_entity_poly.pdbx_strand_id
1 'polypeptide(L)'
;MSSSDFEEYPMDMDEDSGDSWLSSSSDLQDAFDSEGPIDWPEVEAAPADILELFHQLAASASNACRTIREILSAIPDIIRETRRSTITKHDGEAFCRRVLRYLKLLLEHQKGSEKLGAPGTLSGFLAAALLEDVETILHISKGVGGVVRRNRQRTQRRMEEVISAVRSDMLAAKNIIKPSTRSGGHTACPDSESQRAIYSLSALHGALQDLQVATDTEIEIDIANSDRSFPAMEVMNSLLPFFRGITLLNGWVPETDDDRVHRDEDDETLSPEEYFENDRDFTVNSRIFGVDKEEQTQGAICFVFRQARELELNGLQDSETAEQRRAPLYQALFVISENLSKTKLSDSGSIILKLSAAALALLQLGEFDYASLAMELAVVGIRDNLFRAPDSESNQCNLINALGALAIFLRAPCDFGFDGEDSEDDFDCEDSKAVHLPAEEALRLFQSLFEKDSKNHQQLLAAVEIEYALCLLARGKDKSSALADGLPAVEDAITIHRQTLPVNPSNKVRASLARALQVQSLLLYHAAGRTQDLGKASREAVDRYRQVIKQELGPYDFQYAEALKFRAGLYTEDSHEVLLGASAVYEKLRTTNWKPVDEQLSKINWMLGLYYRTKSNYEDAEACITRAIELKSDTIRDYEDVTRYTQERVFVRTMLEMYHLALKDARSSMASLLQARDREALAGILSQKGYCEWMLGDRGVGHSDLKKSVKIFNKISTVPTEGSYPGLLGDDNIDAIAWLGSLQCAMGDQESALRNGAESVRLARLSRASCRFEDDIHWADLNLARALVYWTATLLDSGRNDEAKASIDESIHLMRDQERKDSVFKTALLMKEQMLLEEGRTSEMAGVRAEADKIPFEGFLDKLGRSTT
;
A
#
# COMPACT_ATOMS: atom_id res chain seq x y z
N MET A 1 60.03 -9.09 11.10
CA MET A 1 60.70 -8.83 9.81
C MET A 1 60.11 -9.82 8.82
N SER A 2 59.37 -9.49 7.77
CA SER A 2 58.84 -8.25 7.16
C SER A 2 57.67 -8.71 6.25
N SER A 3 56.50 -8.03 6.22
CA SER A 3 55.97 -7.19 5.10
C SER A 3 56.19 -7.78 3.70
N SER A 4 55.31 -7.71 2.69
CA SER A 4 54.04 -7.03 2.36
C SER A 4 53.56 -7.77 1.07
N ASP A 5 52.28 -7.83 0.69
CA ASP A 5 51.65 -6.89 -0.25
C ASP A 5 50.18 -7.35 -0.42
N PHE A 6 49.23 -6.60 0.13
CA PHE A 6 47.87 -6.53 -0.38
C PHE A 6 47.72 -5.09 -0.87
N GLU A 7 47.54 -4.92 -2.17
CA GLU A 7 47.45 -3.62 -2.84
C GLU A 7 46.27 -2.81 -2.28
N GLU A 8 46.60 -1.76 -1.52
CA GLU A 8 45.73 -0.61 -1.29
C GLU A 8 45.46 0.07 -2.65
N TYR A 9 44.19 0.16 -3.04
CA TYR A 9 43.76 1.08 -4.09
C TYR A 9 43.80 2.51 -3.52
N PRO A 10 44.62 3.43 -4.05
CA PRO A 10 44.54 4.83 -3.67
C PRO A 10 43.36 5.45 -4.42
N MET A 11 42.28 5.80 -3.71
CA MET A 11 41.34 6.80 -4.21
C MET A 11 41.94 8.17 -3.97
N ASP A 12 42.73 8.63 -4.94
CA ASP A 12 43.03 10.05 -5.13
C ASP A 12 41.69 10.76 -5.39
N MET A 13 41.17 11.40 -4.34
CA MET A 13 40.08 12.36 -4.45
C MET A 13 40.74 13.69 -4.79
N ASP A 14 40.97 13.94 -6.07
CA ASP A 14 41.35 15.26 -6.58
C ASP A 14 40.31 16.29 -6.09
N GLU A 15 40.78 17.20 -5.23
CA GLU A 15 40.21 18.53 -5.06
C GLU A 15 40.35 19.30 -6.39
N ASP A 16 39.36 20.14 -6.71
CA ASP A 16 39.27 21.01 -7.89
C ASP A 16 38.81 20.39 -9.23
N SER A 17 37.51 20.13 -9.35
CA SER A 17 36.70 20.48 -10.55
C SER A 17 35.21 20.14 -10.35
N GLY A 18 34.54 20.84 -9.43
CA GLY A 18 33.13 20.60 -9.07
C GLY A 18 32.17 21.76 -9.31
N ASP A 19 32.58 22.86 -9.96
CA ASP A 19 31.76 24.07 -10.11
C ASP A 19 31.11 24.20 -11.50
N SER A 20 30.47 23.14 -12.00
CA SER A 20 29.77 23.19 -13.31
C SER A 20 28.40 22.51 -13.35
N TRP A 21 27.82 22.14 -12.21
CA TRP A 21 26.48 21.52 -12.18
C TRP A 21 25.39 22.38 -11.49
N LEU A 22 25.72 23.61 -11.07
CA LEU A 22 24.79 24.53 -10.40
C LEU A 22 24.32 25.69 -11.29
N SER A 23 24.23 25.49 -12.60
CA SER A 23 23.63 26.48 -13.51
C SER A 23 22.51 25.89 -14.36
N SER A 24 21.42 25.49 -13.70
CA SER A 24 20.03 25.62 -14.22
C SER A 24 19.04 25.12 -13.16
N SER A 25 19.05 25.72 -11.96
CA SER A 25 18.00 25.44 -10.96
C SER A 25 16.65 26.10 -11.30
N SER A 26 16.48 26.61 -12.53
CA SER A 26 15.17 27.00 -13.07
C SER A 26 14.46 25.86 -13.81
N ASP A 27 15.16 24.82 -14.25
CA ASP A 27 14.60 23.85 -15.21
C ASP A 27 14.12 22.55 -14.53
N LEU A 28 14.33 22.41 -13.21
CA LEU A 28 13.84 21.27 -12.41
C LEU A 28 12.68 21.65 -11.48
N GLN A 29 12.36 22.93 -11.34
CA GLN A 29 11.21 23.41 -10.58
C GLN A 29 9.94 23.52 -11.44
N ASP A 30 10.06 23.49 -12.77
CA ASP A 30 8.92 23.51 -13.72
C ASP A 30 8.42 22.09 -14.10
N ALA A 31 9.08 21.03 -13.63
CA ALA A 31 8.70 19.64 -13.90
C ALA A 31 7.76 19.04 -12.85
N PHE A 32 7.60 19.71 -11.70
CA PHE A 32 6.72 19.33 -10.62
C PHE A 32 5.74 20.47 -10.41
N ASP A 33 4.45 20.16 -10.56
CA ASP A 33 3.31 21.07 -10.71
C ASP A 33 3.13 21.67 -12.11
N SER A 34 2.55 20.88 -13.02
CA SER A 34 1.49 21.48 -13.84
C SER A 34 0.45 20.45 -14.30
N GLU A 35 -0.71 20.49 -13.64
CA GLU A 35 -2.00 20.43 -14.32
C GLU A 35 -2.14 21.63 -15.28
N GLY A 36 -1.15 21.84 -16.14
CA GLY A 36 -1.06 22.96 -17.06
C GLY A 36 -2.02 22.76 -18.24
N PRO A 37 -2.35 23.84 -18.96
CA PRO A 37 -3.09 23.74 -20.20
C PRO A 37 -2.32 22.85 -21.20
N ILE A 38 -3.03 21.92 -21.84
CA ILE A 38 -2.45 21.09 -22.92
C ILE A 38 -2.30 21.98 -24.15
N ASP A 39 -1.10 22.49 -24.35
CA ASP A 39 -0.79 23.40 -25.46
C ASP A 39 -0.05 22.70 -26.60
N TRP A 40 -0.25 23.24 -27.80
CA TRP A 40 0.47 22.79 -28.98
C TRP A 40 1.88 23.41 -28.99
N PRO A 41 2.96 22.63 -29.19
CA PRO A 41 4.32 23.18 -29.20
C PRO A 41 4.51 24.25 -30.29
N GLU A 42 5.05 25.42 -29.93
CA GLU A 42 5.20 26.57 -30.86
C GLU A 42 6.04 26.24 -32.11
N VAL A 43 6.93 25.26 -32.02
CA VAL A 43 7.89 24.89 -33.08
C VAL A 43 7.30 23.88 -34.07
N GLU A 44 6.23 23.17 -33.71
CA GLU A 44 5.69 22.09 -34.52
C GLU A 44 4.60 22.57 -35.49
N ALA A 45 4.90 22.58 -36.79
CA ALA A 45 3.89 22.89 -37.78
C ALA A 45 2.87 21.73 -37.89
N ALA A 46 1.57 22.04 -38.03
CA ALA A 46 0.51 21.07 -38.33
C ALA A 46 -0.53 21.65 -39.31
N PRO A 47 -1.29 20.81 -40.04
CA PRO A 47 -2.44 21.26 -40.81
C PRO A 47 -3.44 22.05 -39.95
N ALA A 48 -4.04 23.11 -40.51
CA ALA A 48 -4.93 24.00 -39.78
C ALA A 48 -6.16 23.30 -39.19
N ASP A 49 -6.69 22.28 -39.87
CA ASP A 49 -7.83 21.49 -39.41
C ASP A 49 -7.50 20.62 -38.19
N ILE A 50 -6.24 20.14 -38.08
CA ILE A 50 -5.77 19.39 -36.91
C ILE A 50 -5.60 20.33 -35.72
N LEU A 51 -4.97 21.49 -35.93
CA LEU A 51 -4.80 22.51 -34.89
C LEU A 51 -6.15 22.99 -34.34
N GLU A 52 -7.10 23.28 -35.21
CA GLU A 52 -8.44 23.71 -34.79
C GLU A 52 -9.15 22.66 -33.93
N LEU A 53 -9.15 21.39 -34.36
CA LEU A 53 -9.72 20.29 -33.58
C LEU A 53 -8.99 20.06 -32.26
N PHE A 54 -7.66 20.13 -32.27
CA PHE A 54 -6.83 19.97 -31.07
C PHE A 54 -7.15 21.05 -30.04
N HIS A 55 -7.12 22.34 -30.41
CA HIS A 55 -7.41 23.43 -29.48
C HIS A 55 -8.84 23.39 -28.95
N GLN A 56 -9.83 22.99 -29.77
CA GLN A 56 -11.21 22.78 -29.31
C GLN A 56 -11.29 21.70 -28.21
N LEU A 57 -10.56 20.59 -28.38
CA LEU A 57 -10.57 19.48 -27.43
C LEU A 57 -9.73 19.79 -26.20
N ALA A 58 -8.54 20.37 -26.36
CA ALA A 58 -7.67 20.79 -25.27
C ALA A 58 -8.38 21.77 -24.33
N ALA A 59 -9.11 22.76 -24.87
CA ALA A 59 -9.92 23.69 -24.09
C ALA A 59 -11.08 23.00 -23.34
N SER A 60 -11.57 21.87 -23.86
CA SER A 60 -12.61 21.05 -23.22
C SER A 60 -12.03 19.97 -22.29
N ALA A 61 -10.71 19.75 -22.32
CA ALA A 61 -10.02 18.65 -21.66
C ALA A 61 -9.40 19.01 -20.32
N SER A 62 -9.54 20.26 -19.85
CA SER A 62 -9.12 20.67 -18.50
C SER A 62 -9.76 19.80 -17.39
N ASN A 63 -10.98 19.30 -17.64
CA ASN A 63 -11.72 18.37 -16.77
C ASN A 63 -11.84 16.94 -17.34
N ALA A 64 -11.08 16.59 -18.39
CA ALA A 64 -11.13 15.25 -18.98
C ALA A 64 -10.26 14.24 -18.22
N CYS A 65 -10.54 12.94 -18.38
CA CYS A 65 -9.68 11.91 -17.79
C CYS A 65 -8.26 11.99 -18.36
N ARG A 66 -7.29 11.57 -17.55
CA ARG A 66 -5.87 11.55 -17.90
C ARG A 66 -5.60 10.82 -19.22
N THR A 67 -6.23 9.68 -19.48
CA THR A 67 -6.09 8.93 -20.75
C THR A 67 -6.36 9.82 -21.97
N ILE A 68 -7.40 10.66 -21.92
CA ILE A 68 -7.68 11.61 -23.01
C ILE A 68 -6.60 12.69 -23.09
N ARG A 69 -6.10 13.17 -21.94
CA ARG A 69 -4.99 14.13 -21.88
C ARG A 69 -3.71 13.55 -22.46
N GLU A 70 -3.39 12.29 -22.18
CA GLU A 70 -2.22 11.55 -22.70
C GLU A 70 -2.32 11.35 -24.21
N ILE A 71 -3.49 10.92 -24.70
CA ILE A 71 -3.74 10.84 -26.13
C ILE A 71 -3.50 12.21 -26.78
N LEU A 72 -4.04 13.29 -26.20
CA LEU A 72 -3.85 14.64 -26.71
C LEU A 72 -2.37 15.04 -26.69
N SER A 73 -1.62 14.79 -25.60
CA SER A 73 -0.19 15.12 -25.52
C SER A 73 0.69 14.32 -26.49
N ALA A 74 0.26 13.12 -26.91
CA ALA A 74 0.98 12.32 -27.90
C ALA A 74 0.79 12.80 -29.35
N ILE A 75 -0.28 13.57 -29.65
CA ILE A 75 -0.59 14.02 -31.02
C ILE A 75 0.55 14.86 -31.67
N PRO A 76 1.11 15.89 -31.00
CA PRO A 76 2.22 16.66 -31.57
C PRO A 76 3.43 15.79 -31.91
N ASP A 77 3.77 14.85 -31.05
CA ASP A 77 4.90 13.94 -31.24
C ASP A 77 4.72 13.03 -32.46
N ILE A 78 3.51 12.49 -32.66
CA ILE A 78 3.21 11.68 -33.86
C ILE A 78 3.35 12.52 -35.13
N ILE A 79 2.87 13.76 -35.12
CA ILE A 79 3.01 14.67 -36.27
C ILE A 79 4.49 14.97 -36.55
N ARG A 80 5.28 15.28 -35.51
CA ARG A 80 6.71 15.54 -35.62
C ARG A 80 7.47 14.36 -36.22
N GLU A 81 7.25 13.16 -35.68
CA GLU A 81 7.97 11.95 -36.10
C GLU A 81 7.60 11.51 -37.51
N THR A 82 6.30 11.50 -37.84
CA THR A 82 5.83 11.05 -39.16
C THR A 82 6.21 11.99 -40.30
N ARG A 83 6.43 13.28 -40.00
CA ARG A 83 6.89 14.30 -40.96
C ARG A 83 8.33 14.15 -41.42
N ARG A 84 9.16 13.41 -40.69
CA ARG A 84 10.56 13.11 -41.09
C ARG A 84 10.64 12.31 -42.39
N SER A 85 9.53 11.75 -42.87
CA SER A 85 9.41 11.00 -44.12
C SER A 85 8.20 11.47 -44.94
N THR A 86 8.40 11.70 -46.23
CA THR A 86 7.32 12.10 -47.16
C THR A 86 6.26 11.01 -47.37
N ILE A 87 6.60 9.74 -47.10
CA ILE A 87 5.72 8.59 -47.27
C ILE A 87 4.71 8.51 -46.10
N THR A 88 5.18 8.63 -44.86
CA THR A 88 4.38 8.44 -43.64
C THR A 88 3.69 9.72 -43.17
N LYS A 89 4.07 10.89 -43.70
CA LYS A 89 3.47 12.18 -43.35
C LYS A 89 1.95 12.17 -43.51
N HIS A 90 1.46 11.69 -44.65
CA HIS A 90 0.02 11.67 -44.92
C HIS A 90 -0.74 10.73 -43.99
N ASP A 91 -0.14 9.59 -43.65
CA ASP A 91 -0.72 8.60 -42.73
C ASP A 91 -0.76 9.14 -41.30
N GLY A 92 0.32 9.77 -40.82
CA GLY A 92 0.37 10.42 -39.51
C GLY A 92 -0.69 11.51 -39.37
N GLU A 93 -0.81 12.41 -40.36
CA GLU A 93 -1.86 13.44 -40.34
C GLU A 93 -3.27 12.82 -40.41
N ALA A 94 -3.46 11.74 -41.17
CA ALA A 94 -4.76 11.07 -41.30
C ALA A 94 -5.14 10.28 -40.04
N PHE A 95 -4.15 9.76 -39.31
CA PHE A 95 -4.31 9.14 -38.00
C PHE A 95 -4.74 10.18 -36.96
N CYS A 96 -3.96 11.27 -36.79
CA CYS A 96 -4.26 12.30 -35.80
C CYS A 96 -5.65 12.93 -36.01
N ARG A 97 -6.08 13.18 -37.26
CA ARG A 97 -7.45 13.65 -37.55
C ARG A 97 -8.52 12.67 -37.07
N ARG A 98 -8.30 11.36 -37.19
CA ARG A 98 -9.26 10.34 -36.76
C ARG A 98 -9.31 10.25 -35.26
N VAL A 99 -8.15 10.21 -34.60
CA VAL A 99 -8.05 10.20 -33.13
C VAL A 99 -8.77 11.41 -32.54
N LEU A 100 -8.50 12.63 -33.02
CA LEU A 100 -9.18 13.84 -32.53
C LEU A 100 -10.70 13.78 -32.76
N ARG A 101 -11.16 13.29 -33.92
CA ARG A 101 -12.61 13.11 -34.15
C ARG A 101 -13.22 12.05 -33.25
N TYR A 102 -12.47 11.00 -32.92
CA TYR A 102 -12.93 9.96 -32.03
C TYR A 102 -13.02 10.47 -30.60
N LEU A 103 -11.99 11.16 -30.10
CA LEU A 103 -12.03 11.86 -28.81
C LEU A 103 -13.22 12.81 -28.72
N LYS A 104 -13.49 13.59 -29.78
CA LYS A 104 -14.67 14.46 -29.83
C LYS A 104 -15.98 13.68 -29.65
N LEU A 105 -16.11 12.52 -30.28
CA LEU A 105 -17.28 11.65 -30.14
C LEU A 105 -17.43 11.13 -28.71
N LEU A 106 -16.33 10.69 -28.08
CA LEU A 106 -16.31 10.20 -26.70
C LEU A 106 -16.69 11.32 -25.71
N LEU A 107 -16.10 12.51 -25.88
CA LEU A 107 -16.42 13.73 -25.11
C LEU A 107 -17.88 14.17 -25.27
N GLU A 108 -18.44 14.09 -26.48
CA GLU A 108 -19.85 14.42 -26.75
C GLU A 108 -20.81 13.43 -26.07
N HIS A 109 -20.49 12.14 -26.03
CA HIS A 109 -21.28 11.14 -25.29
C HIS A 109 -21.25 11.39 -23.78
N GLN A 110 -20.09 11.82 -23.27
CA GLN A 110 -19.87 12.04 -21.85
C GLN A 110 -20.48 13.33 -21.31
N LYS A 111 -20.80 14.35 -22.12
CA LYS A 111 -21.47 15.57 -21.60
C LYS A 111 -22.84 15.32 -20.92
N GLY A 112 -23.41 14.11 -21.05
CA GLY A 112 -24.60 13.68 -20.30
C GLY A 112 -24.33 12.87 -19.02
N SER A 113 -23.07 12.51 -18.74
CA SER A 113 -22.60 11.74 -17.58
C SER A 113 -21.49 12.56 -16.93
N GLU A 114 -21.73 13.14 -15.74
CA GLU A 114 -20.89 14.20 -15.13
C GLU A 114 -19.39 13.86 -14.93
N LYS A 115 -18.92 12.65 -15.23
CA LYS A 115 -17.52 12.25 -15.08
C LYS A 115 -16.97 11.59 -16.34
N LEU A 116 -15.94 12.22 -16.90
CA LEU A 116 -15.22 11.80 -18.10
C LEU A 116 -14.28 10.63 -17.77
N GLY A 117 -14.39 9.53 -18.49
CA GLY A 117 -13.42 8.42 -18.48
C GLY A 117 -13.32 7.65 -17.16
N ALA A 118 -14.38 7.64 -16.36
CA ALA A 118 -14.41 6.81 -15.15
C ALA A 118 -14.30 5.31 -15.51
N PRO A 119 -13.60 4.52 -14.68
CA PRO A 119 -13.56 3.06 -14.83
C PRO A 119 -14.97 2.45 -14.90
N GLY A 120 -15.13 1.44 -15.76
CA GLY A 120 -16.41 0.77 -15.96
C GLY A 120 -17.36 1.50 -16.90
N THR A 121 -16.92 2.58 -17.56
CA THR A 121 -17.69 3.26 -18.61
C THR A 121 -17.22 2.86 -19.99
N LEU A 122 -18.16 2.69 -20.94
CA LEU A 122 -17.80 2.41 -22.34
C LEU A 122 -16.82 3.45 -22.89
N SER A 123 -17.00 4.72 -22.54
CA SER A 123 -16.12 5.80 -23.00
C SER A 123 -14.72 5.77 -22.38
N GLY A 124 -14.59 5.33 -21.12
CA GLY A 124 -13.29 5.13 -20.48
C GLY A 124 -12.54 3.99 -21.14
N PHE A 125 -13.23 2.85 -21.31
CA PHE A 125 -12.68 1.68 -21.99
C PHE A 125 -12.22 1.98 -23.42
N LEU A 126 -13.07 2.65 -24.22
CA LEU A 126 -12.70 3.03 -25.59
C LEU A 126 -11.58 4.07 -25.64
N ALA A 127 -11.43 4.91 -24.61
CA ALA A 127 -10.30 5.82 -24.52
C ALA A 127 -9.00 5.07 -24.21
N ALA A 128 -9.02 4.08 -23.30
CA ALA A 128 -7.87 3.24 -23.00
C ALA A 128 -7.40 2.45 -24.24
N ALA A 129 -8.32 1.77 -24.94
CA ALA A 129 -8.01 1.08 -26.18
C ALA A 129 -7.46 2.03 -27.27
N LEU A 130 -7.99 3.26 -27.35
CA LEU A 130 -7.47 4.27 -28.28
C LEU A 130 -6.06 4.75 -27.90
N LEU A 131 -5.72 4.78 -26.61
CA LEU A 131 -4.37 5.14 -26.15
C LEU A 131 -3.35 4.09 -26.61
N GLU A 132 -3.66 2.79 -26.49
CA GLU A 132 -2.78 1.72 -27.00
C GLU A 132 -2.51 1.84 -28.50
N ASP A 133 -3.54 2.17 -29.30
CA ASP A 133 -3.39 2.44 -30.73
C ASP A 133 -2.48 3.65 -31.00
N VAL A 134 -2.60 4.70 -30.18
CA VAL A 134 -1.80 5.92 -30.26
C VAL A 134 -0.35 5.66 -29.89
N GLU A 135 -0.09 4.91 -28.82
CA GLU A 135 1.24 4.49 -28.40
C GLU A 135 1.91 3.58 -29.45
N THR A 136 1.13 2.64 -30.01
CA THR A 136 1.57 1.78 -31.10
C THR A 136 2.00 2.61 -32.30
N ILE A 137 1.19 3.59 -32.73
CA ILE A 137 1.57 4.50 -33.82
C ILE A 137 2.78 5.34 -33.46
N LEU A 138 2.88 5.85 -32.23
CA LEU A 138 4.03 6.64 -31.80
C LEU A 138 5.32 5.80 -31.84
N HIS A 139 5.27 4.56 -31.38
CA HIS A 139 6.38 3.61 -31.46
C HIS A 139 6.77 3.31 -32.91
N ILE A 140 5.79 3.02 -33.78
CA ILE A 140 6.01 2.81 -35.22
C ILE A 140 6.63 4.06 -35.85
N SER A 141 6.19 5.25 -35.46
CA SER A 141 6.63 6.56 -35.98
C SER A 141 8.08 6.88 -35.59
N LYS A 142 8.50 6.55 -34.36
CA LYS A 142 9.90 6.68 -33.92
C LYS A 142 10.86 5.79 -34.75
N GLY A 143 10.37 4.66 -35.26
CA GLY A 143 11.12 3.74 -36.13
C GLY A 143 11.28 4.17 -37.60
N VAL A 144 10.70 5.31 -38.02
CA VAL A 144 10.64 5.76 -39.42
C VAL A 144 12.02 6.18 -39.99
N GLY A 145 13.04 6.40 -39.14
CA GLY A 145 14.40 6.80 -39.51
C GLY A 145 15.22 5.77 -40.32
N GLY A 146 14.71 4.55 -40.53
CA GLY A 146 15.40 3.50 -41.28
C GLY A 146 15.72 3.86 -42.74
N VAL A 147 16.99 3.66 -43.14
CA VAL A 147 17.49 3.97 -44.51
C VAL A 147 17.01 2.94 -45.56
N VAL A 148 16.51 1.77 -45.14
CA VAL A 148 16.15 0.66 -46.04
C VAL A 148 14.70 0.79 -46.56
N ARG A 149 14.53 0.83 -47.89
CA ARG A 149 13.22 0.96 -48.59
C ARG A 149 12.19 -0.12 -48.20
N ARG A 150 12.61 -1.37 -47.96
CA ARG A 150 11.73 -2.46 -47.48
C ARG A 150 11.18 -2.20 -46.08
N ASN A 151 11.97 -1.54 -45.22
CA ASN A 151 11.53 -1.20 -43.87
C ASN A 151 10.44 -0.12 -43.92
N ARG A 152 10.63 0.93 -44.74
CA ARG A 152 9.64 2.01 -44.93
C ARG A 152 8.28 1.54 -45.43
N GLN A 153 8.24 0.60 -46.37
CA GLN A 153 6.97 0.02 -46.85
C GLN A 153 6.27 -0.85 -45.80
N ARG A 154 7.04 -1.52 -44.92
CA ARG A 154 6.49 -2.30 -43.81
C ARG A 154 5.91 -1.39 -42.73
N THR A 155 6.61 -0.30 -42.40
CA THR A 155 6.13 0.75 -41.50
C THR A 155 4.83 1.37 -42.00
N GLN A 156 4.76 1.72 -43.29
CA GLN A 156 3.55 2.28 -43.90
C GLN A 156 2.36 1.32 -43.80
N ARG A 157 2.52 0.03 -44.14
CA ARG A 157 1.42 -0.95 -44.03
C ARG A 157 0.92 -1.09 -42.60
N ARG A 158 1.82 -1.14 -41.61
CA ARG A 158 1.44 -1.19 -40.19
C ARG A 158 0.67 0.06 -39.76
N MET A 159 1.07 1.24 -40.23
CA MET A 159 0.30 2.47 -39.98
C MET A 159 -1.09 2.42 -40.62
N GLU A 160 -1.19 1.97 -41.87
CA GLU A 160 -2.47 1.81 -42.57
C GLU A 160 -3.41 0.82 -41.86
N GLU A 161 -2.87 -0.28 -41.32
CA GLU A 161 -3.59 -1.28 -40.52
C GLU A 161 -4.21 -0.64 -39.26
N VAL A 162 -3.40 0.05 -38.44
CA VAL A 162 -3.89 0.72 -37.22
C VAL A 162 -4.88 1.85 -37.56
N ILE A 163 -4.60 2.65 -38.59
CA ILE A 163 -5.53 3.70 -39.06
C ILE A 163 -6.89 3.12 -39.46
N SER A 164 -6.89 1.95 -40.09
CA SER A 164 -8.12 1.25 -40.49
C SER A 164 -8.88 0.71 -39.27
N ALA A 165 -8.16 0.17 -38.27
CA ALA A 165 -8.72 -0.29 -37.00
C ALA A 165 -9.42 0.86 -36.25
N VAL A 166 -8.70 1.96 -35.94
CA VAL A 166 -9.27 3.14 -35.28
C VAL A 166 -10.50 3.68 -36.03
N ARG A 167 -10.48 3.66 -37.37
CA ARG A 167 -11.63 4.10 -38.17
C ARG A 167 -12.84 3.18 -37.97
N SER A 168 -12.63 1.86 -37.99
CA SER A 168 -13.68 0.86 -37.79
C SER A 168 -14.32 1.04 -36.42
N ASP A 169 -13.48 1.16 -35.39
CA ASP A 169 -13.87 1.30 -33.99
C ASP A 169 -14.66 2.58 -33.76
N MET A 170 -14.17 3.71 -34.26
CA MET A 170 -14.89 4.99 -34.19
C MET A 170 -16.28 4.91 -34.86
N LEU A 171 -16.40 4.23 -36.01
CA LEU A 171 -17.70 4.06 -36.69
C LEU A 171 -18.63 3.14 -35.92
N ALA A 172 -18.11 2.07 -35.33
CA ALA A 172 -18.88 1.14 -34.52
C ALA A 172 -19.37 1.81 -33.22
N ALA A 173 -18.47 2.50 -32.50
CA ALA A 173 -18.78 3.28 -31.32
C ALA A 173 -19.84 4.34 -31.61
N LYS A 174 -19.72 5.06 -32.74
CA LYS A 174 -20.72 6.08 -33.15
C LYS A 174 -22.13 5.51 -33.28
N ASN A 175 -22.28 4.28 -33.79
CA ASN A 175 -23.58 3.65 -33.99
C ASN A 175 -24.24 3.23 -32.67
N ILE A 176 -23.44 2.94 -31.64
CA ILE A 176 -23.91 2.57 -30.30
C ILE A 176 -24.22 3.82 -29.48
N ILE A 177 -23.33 4.83 -29.54
CA ILE A 177 -23.41 6.09 -28.80
C ILE A 177 -24.53 7.00 -29.32
N LYS A 178 -24.77 7.05 -30.63
CA LYS A 178 -25.86 7.81 -31.26
C LYS A 178 -26.72 6.85 -32.09
N PRO A 179 -27.61 6.05 -31.47
CA PRO A 179 -28.53 5.23 -32.24
C PRO A 179 -29.34 6.19 -33.12
N SER A 180 -29.26 6.00 -34.43
CA SER A 180 -29.83 6.95 -35.39
C SER A 180 -31.33 7.14 -35.09
N THR A 181 -31.70 8.32 -34.59
CA THR A 181 -33.08 8.80 -34.65
C THR A 181 -33.42 8.98 -36.13
N ARG A 182 -33.86 7.92 -36.79
CA ARG A 182 -34.55 8.04 -38.08
C ARG A 182 -35.87 8.73 -37.78
N SER A 183 -35.88 10.03 -38.03
CA SER A 183 -37.10 10.83 -38.06
C SER A 183 -38.01 10.34 -39.20
N GLY A 184 -39.27 10.07 -38.85
CA GLY A 184 -40.38 10.02 -39.81
C GLY A 184 -41.01 8.64 -39.98
N GLY A 185 -42.23 8.51 -39.45
CA GLY A 185 -43.22 7.52 -39.90
C GLY A 185 -43.66 6.55 -38.82
N HIS A 186 -44.90 6.74 -38.35
CA HIS A 186 -45.61 5.81 -37.49
C HIS A 186 -45.63 4.37 -38.05
N THR A 187 -45.76 3.41 -37.11
CA THR A 187 -46.05 1.97 -37.28
C THR A 187 -44.93 1.09 -37.81
N ALA A 188 -43.94 0.82 -36.96
CA ALA A 188 -43.37 -0.52 -36.77
C ALA A 188 -42.67 -0.53 -35.42
N CYS A 189 -42.95 -1.54 -34.59
CA CYS A 189 -42.10 -1.86 -33.44
C CYS A 189 -40.66 -1.98 -33.97
N PRO A 190 -39.64 -1.33 -33.38
CA PRO A 190 -38.28 -1.58 -33.83
C PRO A 190 -38.00 -3.06 -33.57
N ASP A 191 -37.72 -3.83 -34.63
CA ASP A 191 -37.22 -5.19 -34.47
C ASP A 191 -36.02 -5.13 -33.51
N SER A 192 -36.10 -5.92 -32.44
CA SER A 192 -35.11 -6.01 -31.37
C SER A 192 -33.70 -6.37 -31.87
N GLU A 193 -33.56 -6.81 -33.12
CA GLU A 193 -32.30 -7.15 -33.79
C GLU A 193 -31.51 -5.94 -34.34
N SER A 194 -32.10 -4.74 -34.37
CA SER A 194 -31.49 -3.56 -35.03
C SER A 194 -30.49 -2.78 -34.17
N GLN A 195 -30.37 -3.08 -32.87
CA GLN A 195 -29.32 -2.54 -32.00
C GLN A 195 -28.14 -3.50 -31.93
N ARG A 196 -26.97 -3.09 -32.45
CA ARG A 196 -25.73 -3.88 -32.35
C ARG A 196 -25.42 -4.19 -30.88
N ALA A 197 -25.04 -5.43 -30.61
CA ALA A 197 -24.64 -5.84 -29.27
C ALA A 197 -23.33 -5.13 -28.87
N ILE A 198 -23.24 -4.67 -27.63
CA ILE A 198 -22.10 -3.86 -27.16
C ILE A 198 -20.76 -4.59 -27.34
N TYR A 199 -20.72 -5.90 -27.06
CA TYR A 199 -19.55 -6.76 -27.22
C TYR A 199 -19.16 -7.04 -28.69
N SER A 200 -19.94 -6.55 -29.67
CA SER A 200 -19.52 -6.57 -31.09
C SER A 200 -18.55 -5.45 -31.46
N LEU A 201 -18.26 -4.52 -30.53
CA LEU A 201 -17.17 -3.56 -30.67
C LEU A 201 -15.83 -4.27 -30.67
N SER A 202 -14.97 -3.95 -31.63
CA SER A 202 -13.63 -4.56 -31.79
C SER A 202 -12.79 -4.43 -30.53
N ALA A 203 -12.74 -3.25 -29.90
CA ALA A 203 -12.03 -3.06 -28.64
C ALA A 203 -12.51 -4.01 -27.51
N LEU A 204 -13.83 -4.14 -27.32
CA LEU A 204 -14.38 -5.05 -26.29
C LEU A 204 -14.16 -6.51 -26.67
N HIS A 205 -14.33 -6.86 -27.94
CA HIS A 205 -14.09 -8.23 -28.41
C HIS A 205 -12.61 -8.61 -28.31
N GLY A 206 -11.70 -7.67 -28.59
CA GLY A 206 -10.25 -7.82 -28.41
C GLY A 206 -9.92 -8.10 -26.95
N ALA A 207 -10.45 -7.31 -26.02
CA ALA A 207 -10.23 -7.53 -24.59
C ALA A 207 -10.74 -8.88 -24.07
N LEU A 208 -11.85 -9.40 -24.62
CA LEU A 208 -12.30 -10.76 -24.33
C LEU A 208 -11.31 -11.82 -24.83
N GLN A 209 -10.65 -11.58 -25.97
CA GLN A 209 -9.58 -12.45 -26.49
C GLN A 209 -8.30 -12.31 -25.66
N ASP A 210 -7.95 -11.11 -25.22
CA ASP A 210 -6.76 -10.84 -24.42
C ASP A 210 -6.85 -11.54 -23.06
N LEU A 211 -8.03 -11.54 -22.41
CA LEU A 211 -8.29 -12.35 -21.21
C LEU A 211 -8.08 -13.85 -21.45
N GLN A 212 -8.47 -14.35 -22.63
CA GLN A 212 -8.23 -15.75 -22.99
C GLN A 212 -6.73 -16.02 -23.17
N VAL A 213 -6.03 -15.18 -23.93
CA VAL A 213 -4.59 -15.32 -24.18
C VAL A 213 -3.80 -15.26 -22.87
N ALA A 214 -4.12 -14.31 -21.99
CA ALA A 214 -3.51 -14.20 -20.67
C ALA A 214 -3.70 -15.47 -19.83
N THR A 215 -4.90 -16.07 -19.87
CA THR A 215 -5.17 -17.34 -19.18
C THR A 215 -4.36 -18.50 -19.77
N ASP A 216 -4.24 -18.56 -21.10
CA ASP A 216 -3.57 -19.63 -21.85
C ASP A 216 -2.04 -19.57 -21.76
N THR A 217 -1.44 -18.41 -21.46
CA THR A 217 0.02 -18.25 -21.46
C THR A 217 0.59 -17.68 -20.17
N GLU A 218 0.12 -16.52 -19.73
CA GLU A 218 0.78 -15.76 -18.66
C GLU A 218 0.41 -16.35 -17.30
N ILE A 219 -0.88 -16.62 -17.07
CA ILE A 219 -1.38 -17.14 -15.81
C ILE A 219 -0.95 -18.60 -15.59
N GLU A 220 -0.85 -19.42 -16.65
CA GLU A 220 -0.34 -20.80 -16.52
C GLU A 220 1.11 -20.82 -16.04
N ILE A 221 1.94 -19.97 -16.65
CA ILE A 221 3.35 -19.80 -16.31
C ILE A 221 3.48 -19.24 -14.91
N ASP A 222 2.68 -18.23 -14.57
CA ASP A 222 2.69 -17.64 -13.24
C ASP A 222 2.27 -18.66 -12.21
N ILE A 223 1.21 -19.44 -12.38
CA ILE A 223 0.82 -20.50 -11.43
C ILE A 223 1.91 -21.56 -11.28
N ALA A 224 2.54 -21.99 -12.37
CA ALA A 224 3.63 -22.96 -12.33
C ALA A 224 4.88 -22.43 -11.61
N ASN A 225 5.09 -21.12 -11.63
CA ASN A 225 6.22 -20.43 -10.99
C ASN A 225 5.82 -19.69 -9.70
N SER A 226 4.56 -19.78 -9.27
CA SER A 226 3.96 -18.75 -8.44
C SER A 226 4.37 -18.90 -6.99
N ASP A 227 5.21 -17.97 -6.60
CA ASP A 227 5.37 -17.43 -5.27
C ASP A 227 4.29 -16.34 -4.95
N ARG A 228 3.13 -16.29 -5.63
CA ARG A 228 2.10 -15.24 -5.41
C ARG A 228 1.11 -15.62 -4.30
N SER A 229 0.62 -14.60 -3.57
CA SER A 229 -0.31 -14.75 -2.44
C SER A 229 -1.65 -15.37 -2.87
N PHE A 230 -2.01 -16.50 -2.26
CA PHE A 230 -3.29 -17.17 -2.50
C PHE A 230 -3.94 -17.55 -1.16
N PRO A 231 -5.24 -17.28 -0.95
CA PRO A 231 -6.13 -16.36 -1.67
C PRO A 231 -6.14 -14.95 -1.02
N ALA A 232 -6.62 -13.93 -1.75
CA ALA A 232 -6.80 -12.56 -1.26
C ALA A 232 -7.98 -12.43 -0.27
N MET A 233 -7.88 -13.11 0.89
CA MET A 233 -8.96 -13.25 1.87
C MET A 233 -9.50 -11.92 2.41
N GLU A 234 -8.65 -10.91 2.53
CA GLU A 234 -9.07 -9.58 2.99
C GLU A 234 -10.14 -8.98 2.08
N VAL A 235 -9.90 -9.06 0.76
CA VAL A 235 -10.72 -8.45 -0.29
C VAL A 235 -12.02 -9.22 -0.49
N MET A 236 -11.96 -10.55 -0.40
CA MET A 236 -13.12 -11.41 -0.69
C MET A 236 -14.31 -11.18 0.24
N ASN A 237 -14.08 -10.92 1.53
CA ASN A 237 -15.17 -10.68 2.49
C ASN A 237 -15.97 -9.41 2.17
N SER A 238 -15.30 -8.35 1.68
CA SER A 238 -15.96 -7.14 1.20
C SER A 238 -16.66 -7.37 -0.14
N LEU A 239 -16.10 -8.24 -0.99
CA LEU A 239 -16.54 -8.41 -2.37
C LEU A 239 -17.80 -9.28 -2.52
N LEU A 240 -17.87 -10.41 -1.79
CA LEU A 240 -18.94 -11.39 -1.95
C LEU A 240 -20.37 -10.85 -1.72
N PRO A 241 -20.63 -9.94 -0.77
CA PRO A 241 -21.92 -9.28 -0.66
C PRO A 241 -22.40 -8.61 -1.96
N PHE A 242 -21.50 -7.99 -2.72
CA PHE A 242 -21.83 -7.34 -3.98
C PHE A 242 -22.17 -8.35 -5.07
N PHE A 243 -21.39 -9.44 -5.20
CA PHE A 243 -21.70 -10.49 -6.18
C PHE A 243 -23.07 -11.13 -5.92
N ARG A 244 -23.44 -11.35 -4.65
CA ARG A 244 -24.77 -11.87 -4.29
C ARG A 244 -25.92 -10.95 -4.72
N GLY A 245 -25.68 -9.65 -4.76
CA GLY A 245 -26.69 -8.66 -5.15
C GLY A 245 -26.90 -8.54 -6.66
N ILE A 246 -26.03 -9.14 -7.49
CA ILE A 246 -26.21 -9.16 -8.94
C ILE A 246 -27.22 -10.26 -9.29
N THR A 247 -28.42 -9.90 -9.72
CA THR A 247 -29.53 -10.83 -9.96
C THR A 247 -29.31 -11.81 -11.11
N LEU A 248 -28.47 -11.45 -12.09
CA LEU A 248 -27.98 -12.37 -13.13
C LEU A 248 -27.19 -13.55 -12.50
N LEU A 249 -26.72 -13.32 -11.27
CA LEU A 249 -26.06 -14.21 -10.32
C LEU A 249 -26.95 -15.35 -9.78
N ASN A 250 -28.25 -15.05 -9.70
CA ASN A 250 -29.19 -15.76 -8.84
C ASN A 250 -29.47 -17.16 -9.39
N GLY A 251 -29.13 -18.18 -8.60
CA GLY A 251 -29.15 -19.60 -8.98
C GLY A 251 -27.76 -20.23 -9.07
N TRP A 252 -26.71 -19.42 -9.21
CA TRP A 252 -25.31 -19.86 -9.25
C TRP A 252 -24.53 -19.54 -7.98
N VAL A 253 -25.00 -18.52 -7.26
CA VAL A 253 -24.59 -18.18 -5.90
C VAL A 253 -25.37 -19.08 -4.93
N PRO A 254 -24.71 -19.93 -4.14
CA PRO A 254 -25.43 -20.86 -3.26
C PRO A 254 -26.15 -20.10 -2.12
N GLU A 255 -27.41 -20.47 -1.83
CA GLU A 255 -28.35 -19.78 -0.89
C GLU A 255 -27.82 -19.68 0.55
N THR A 256 -28.17 -18.63 1.29
CA THR A 256 -27.69 -18.43 2.67
C THR A 256 -28.31 -19.44 3.64
N ASP A 257 -27.63 -19.76 4.76
CA ASP A 257 -28.20 -20.68 5.78
C ASP A 257 -29.48 -20.13 6.45
N ASP A 258 -29.68 -18.80 6.44
CA ASP A 258 -30.94 -18.18 6.91
C ASP A 258 -32.13 -18.51 5.99
N ASP A 259 -31.90 -18.75 4.69
CA ASP A 259 -32.96 -19.07 3.73
C ASP A 259 -33.44 -20.53 3.83
N ARG A 260 -32.59 -21.43 4.35
CA ARG A 260 -32.90 -22.87 4.48
C ARG A 260 -33.82 -23.19 5.65
N VAL A 261 -33.73 -22.43 6.75
CA VAL A 261 -34.59 -22.61 7.93
C VAL A 261 -36.08 -22.40 7.61
N HIS A 262 -36.41 -21.79 6.46
CA HIS A 262 -37.79 -21.59 6.01
C HIS A 262 -38.27 -22.55 4.91
N ARG A 263 -37.43 -23.46 4.39
CA ARG A 263 -37.79 -24.41 3.32
C ARG A 263 -37.85 -25.88 3.74
N ASP A 264 -37.20 -26.25 4.84
CA ASP A 264 -37.03 -27.66 5.22
C ASP A 264 -38.22 -28.24 6.02
N GLU A 265 -39.45 -28.19 5.47
CA GLU A 265 -40.55 -29.02 5.98
C GLU A 265 -40.97 -30.18 5.04
N ASP A 266 -40.55 -30.22 3.77
CA ASP A 266 -41.19 -31.17 2.81
C ASP A 266 -40.29 -31.98 1.84
N ASP A 267 -38.95 -31.97 1.95
CA ASP A 267 -38.13 -32.88 1.11
C ASP A 267 -37.07 -33.64 1.91
N GLU A 268 -37.21 -34.97 1.94
CA GLU A 268 -36.22 -35.92 2.44
C GLU A 268 -34.93 -35.76 1.62
N THR A 269 -33.92 -35.07 2.18
CA THR A 269 -32.62 -34.88 1.52
C THR A 269 -31.47 -35.47 2.34
N LEU A 270 -30.57 -36.09 1.58
CA LEU A 270 -29.34 -36.77 1.98
C LEU A 270 -28.47 -35.92 2.91
N SER A 271 -27.71 -36.58 3.78
CA SER A 271 -26.89 -35.90 4.78
C SER A 271 -25.79 -35.05 4.12
N PRO A 272 -25.41 -33.91 4.72
CA PRO A 272 -24.38 -33.03 4.18
C PRO A 272 -23.07 -33.78 3.87
N GLU A 273 -22.67 -34.71 4.74
CA GLU A 273 -21.41 -35.48 4.67
C GLU A 273 -21.28 -36.36 3.41
N GLU A 274 -22.38 -36.89 2.87
CA GLU A 274 -22.34 -37.76 1.66
C GLU A 274 -22.21 -36.96 0.34
N TYR A 275 -22.47 -35.65 0.35
CA TYR A 275 -22.18 -34.77 -0.79
C TYR A 275 -20.71 -34.31 -0.84
N PHE A 276 -20.01 -34.31 0.30
CA PHE A 276 -18.68 -33.70 0.45
C PHE A 276 -17.49 -34.55 -0.02
N GLU A 277 -17.65 -35.88 -0.18
CA GLU A 277 -16.54 -36.75 -0.58
C GLU A 277 -16.34 -36.85 -2.11
N ASN A 278 -17.33 -36.49 -2.94
CA ASN A 278 -17.24 -36.69 -4.40
C ASN A 278 -16.62 -35.52 -5.20
N ASP A 279 -16.37 -34.35 -4.58
CA ASP A 279 -16.18 -33.08 -5.31
C ASP A 279 -14.85 -32.34 -5.05
N ARG A 280 -13.93 -32.95 -4.28
CA ARG A 280 -12.55 -32.41 -4.12
C ARG A 280 -11.73 -32.49 -5.42
N ASP A 281 -12.16 -33.33 -6.35
CA ASP A 281 -11.56 -33.49 -7.66
C ASP A 281 -12.45 -32.82 -8.73
N PHE A 282 -12.44 -31.49 -8.86
CA PHE A 282 -12.71 -30.89 -10.18
C PHE A 282 -11.55 -31.25 -11.11
N THR A 283 -11.47 -32.53 -11.45
CA THR A 283 -10.70 -33.02 -12.57
C THR A 283 -11.62 -32.89 -13.77
N VAL A 284 -11.16 -32.22 -14.83
CA VAL A 284 -11.77 -32.36 -16.14
C VAL A 284 -11.48 -33.79 -16.61
N ASN A 285 -12.09 -34.78 -15.98
CA ASN A 285 -12.24 -36.13 -16.51
C ASN A 285 -13.30 -36.09 -17.61
N SER A 286 -13.06 -35.26 -18.63
CA SER A 286 -13.75 -35.38 -19.89
C SER A 286 -12.94 -34.84 -21.07
N ARG A 287 -11.87 -35.56 -21.41
CA ARG A 287 -11.71 -36.05 -22.81
C ARG A 287 -12.75 -37.14 -23.15
N ILE A 288 -13.88 -37.16 -22.45
CA ILE A 288 -15.08 -37.90 -22.80
C ILE A 288 -15.73 -37.06 -23.89
N PHE A 289 -15.51 -37.49 -25.13
CA PHE A 289 -16.25 -37.03 -26.28
C PHE A 289 -17.76 -37.12 -25.98
N GLY A 290 -18.43 -35.99 -25.70
CA GLY A 290 -19.90 -35.95 -25.60
C GLY A 290 -20.56 -35.00 -24.61
N VAL A 291 -19.84 -34.36 -23.67
CA VAL A 291 -20.45 -33.36 -22.74
C VAL A 291 -20.64 -32.02 -23.47
N ASP A 292 -21.80 -31.38 -23.29
CA ASP A 292 -22.07 -30.06 -23.86
C ASP A 292 -21.11 -29.01 -23.26
N LYS A 293 -20.50 -28.18 -24.11
CA LYS A 293 -19.54 -27.16 -23.67
C LYS A 293 -20.16 -26.13 -22.74
N GLU A 294 -21.45 -25.85 -22.91
CA GLU A 294 -22.15 -24.91 -22.03
C GLU A 294 -22.37 -25.51 -20.63
N GLU A 295 -22.63 -26.82 -20.55
CA GLU A 295 -22.77 -27.54 -19.27
C GLU A 295 -21.44 -27.58 -18.51
N GLN A 296 -20.32 -27.76 -19.21
CA GLN A 296 -18.97 -27.67 -18.62
C GLN A 296 -18.65 -26.27 -18.08
N THR A 297 -18.93 -25.23 -18.88
CA THR A 297 -18.73 -23.84 -18.42
C THR A 297 -19.62 -23.52 -17.24
N GLN A 298 -20.84 -24.06 -17.22
CA GLN A 298 -21.75 -23.89 -16.10
C GLN A 298 -21.23 -24.54 -14.81
N GLY A 299 -20.70 -25.76 -14.91
CA GLY A 299 -20.02 -26.44 -13.80
C GLY A 299 -18.82 -25.65 -13.27
N ALA A 300 -18.01 -25.08 -14.17
CA ALA A 300 -16.89 -24.22 -13.81
C ALA A 300 -17.32 -22.94 -13.06
N ILE A 301 -18.39 -22.28 -13.51
CA ILE A 301 -18.95 -21.10 -12.84
C ILE A 301 -19.43 -21.45 -11.43
N CYS A 302 -20.20 -22.54 -11.28
CA CYS A 302 -20.64 -23.04 -9.97
C CYS A 302 -19.46 -23.29 -9.03
N PHE A 303 -18.41 -23.92 -9.55
CA PHE A 303 -17.23 -24.27 -8.79
C PHE A 303 -16.54 -23.02 -8.22
N VAL A 304 -16.35 -21.97 -9.05
CA VAL A 304 -15.72 -20.71 -8.61
C VAL A 304 -16.51 -20.06 -7.47
N PHE A 305 -17.82 -19.94 -7.60
CA PHE A 305 -18.66 -19.32 -6.55
C PHE A 305 -18.72 -20.17 -5.28
N ARG A 306 -18.70 -21.50 -5.40
CA ARG A 306 -18.68 -22.42 -4.26
C ARG A 306 -17.36 -22.29 -3.48
N GLN A 307 -16.22 -22.32 -4.17
CA GLN A 307 -14.90 -22.12 -3.56
C GLN A 307 -14.82 -20.80 -2.78
N ALA A 308 -15.29 -19.71 -3.40
CA ALA A 308 -15.30 -18.41 -2.75
C ALA A 308 -16.17 -18.39 -1.47
N ARG A 309 -17.32 -19.09 -1.48
CA ARG A 309 -18.16 -19.24 -0.29
C ARG A 309 -17.51 -20.10 0.79
N GLU A 310 -16.86 -21.20 0.42
CA GLU A 310 -16.14 -22.04 1.40
C GLU A 310 -15.07 -21.24 2.13
N LEU A 311 -14.34 -20.39 1.40
CA LEU A 311 -13.36 -19.47 1.98
C LEU A 311 -14.03 -18.44 2.89
N GLU A 312 -15.17 -17.85 2.52
CA GLU A 312 -15.92 -16.92 3.37
C GLU A 312 -16.45 -17.57 4.66
N LEU A 313 -16.78 -18.86 4.65
CA LEU A 313 -17.33 -19.55 5.83
C LEU A 313 -16.24 -20.09 6.75
N ASN A 314 -15.22 -20.70 6.17
CA ASN A 314 -14.22 -21.49 6.91
C ASN A 314 -12.86 -20.81 6.99
N GLY A 315 -12.64 -19.71 6.26
CA GLY A 315 -11.31 -19.13 6.09
C GLY A 315 -10.35 -20.06 5.37
N LEU A 316 -9.06 -19.73 5.43
CA LEU A 316 -7.98 -20.61 5.01
C LEU A 316 -7.51 -21.41 6.24
N GLN A 317 -7.59 -22.74 6.19
CA GLN A 317 -7.22 -23.59 7.33
C GLN A 317 -5.73 -23.92 7.35
N ASP A 318 -5.17 -24.29 6.21
CA ASP A 318 -3.75 -24.62 6.04
C ASP A 318 -3.27 -24.40 4.59
N SER A 319 -1.95 -24.41 4.41
CA SER A 319 -1.29 -24.25 3.11
C SER A 319 -1.58 -25.37 2.12
N GLU A 320 -1.77 -26.60 2.58
CA GLU A 320 -1.99 -27.75 1.69
C GLU A 320 -3.36 -27.63 1.01
N THR A 321 -4.36 -27.23 1.78
CA THR A 321 -5.72 -26.93 1.31
C THR A 321 -5.72 -25.74 0.34
N ALA A 322 -4.85 -24.75 0.56
CA ALA A 322 -4.67 -23.62 -0.33
C ALA A 322 -4.10 -24.07 -1.70
N GLU A 323 -3.04 -24.87 -1.70
CA GLU A 323 -2.43 -25.41 -2.92
C GLU A 323 -3.38 -26.35 -3.69
N GLN A 324 -4.09 -27.23 -2.97
CA GLN A 324 -5.06 -28.16 -3.55
C GLN A 324 -6.23 -27.44 -4.24
N ARG A 325 -6.56 -26.21 -3.82
CA ARG A 325 -7.62 -25.39 -4.43
C ARG A 325 -7.17 -24.61 -5.66
N ARG A 326 -5.86 -24.34 -5.82
CA ARG A 326 -5.34 -23.46 -6.86
C ARG A 326 -5.46 -24.03 -8.26
N ALA A 327 -5.02 -25.28 -8.46
CA ALA A 327 -5.03 -25.92 -9.78
C ALA A 327 -6.46 -26.15 -10.35
N PRO A 328 -7.43 -26.66 -9.57
CA PRO A 328 -8.81 -26.76 -10.03
C PRO A 328 -9.46 -25.42 -10.35
N LEU A 329 -9.13 -24.36 -9.59
CA LEU A 329 -9.63 -23.02 -9.84
C LEU A 329 -9.10 -22.45 -11.17
N TYR A 330 -7.82 -22.64 -11.45
CA TYR A 330 -7.25 -22.28 -12.75
C TYR A 330 -7.91 -23.06 -13.89
N GLN A 331 -8.13 -24.37 -13.71
CA GLN A 331 -8.81 -25.18 -14.70
C GLN A 331 -10.24 -24.69 -14.97
N ALA A 332 -10.96 -24.24 -13.94
CA ALA A 332 -12.28 -23.61 -14.08
C ALA A 332 -12.18 -22.27 -14.83
N LEU A 333 -11.21 -21.42 -14.49
CA LEU A 333 -10.95 -20.16 -15.18
C LEU A 333 -10.66 -20.38 -16.68
N PHE A 334 -9.83 -21.37 -17.02
CA PHE A 334 -9.53 -21.74 -18.40
C PHE A 334 -10.78 -22.14 -19.18
N VAL A 335 -11.65 -22.97 -18.59
CA VAL A 335 -12.92 -23.37 -19.24
C VAL A 335 -13.85 -22.16 -19.44
N ILE A 336 -13.88 -21.22 -18.49
CA ILE A 336 -14.68 -20.00 -18.57
C ILE A 336 -14.14 -19.10 -19.69
N SER A 337 -12.84 -18.84 -19.73
CA SER A 337 -12.21 -17.94 -20.72
C SER A 337 -12.27 -18.50 -22.14
N GLU A 338 -12.09 -19.82 -22.33
CA GLU A 338 -12.20 -20.48 -23.64
C GLU A 338 -13.63 -20.38 -24.22
N ASN A 339 -14.66 -20.44 -23.36
CA ASN A 339 -16.06 -20.31 -23.79
C ASN A 339 -16.45 -18.83 -24.00
N LEU A 340 -15.90 -17.92 -23.20
CA LEU A 340 -16.14 -16.48 -23.29
C LEU A 340 -15.88 -15.94 -24.71
N SER A 341 -14.76 -16.31 -25.33
CA SER A 341 -14.42 -15.87 -26.70
C SER A 341 -15.31 -16.48 -27.80
N LYS A 342 -15.99 -17.59 -27.50
CA LYS A 342 -16.87 -18.34 -28.42
C LYS A 342 -18.35 -18.01 -28.24
N THR A 343 -18.69 -17.33 -27.13
CA THR A 343 -20.07 -16.95 -26.81
C THR A 343 -20.61 -15.98 -27.85
N LYS A 344 -21.89 -16.11 -28.21
CA LYS A 344 -22.52 -15.17 -29.13
C LYS A 344 -22.49 -13.77 -28.51
N LEU A 345 -21.87 -12.82 -29.20
CA LEU A 345 -21.72 -11.43 -28.72
C LEU A 345 -23.07 -10.72 -28.46
N SER A 346 -24.19 -11.27 -28.95
CA SER A 346 -25.55 -10.81 -28.67
C SER A 346 -26.10 -11.25 -27.31
N ASP A 347 -25.52 -12.26 -26.67
CA ASP A 347 -25.96 -12.79 -25.38
C ASP A 347 -25.21 -12.10 -24.23
N SER A 348 -25.61 -10.86 -23.93
CA SER A 348 -24.96 -10.05 -22.90
C SER A 348 -25.05 -10.70 -21.51
N GLY A 349 -26.15 -11.39 -21.19
CA GLY A 349 -26.34 -12.06 -19.91
C GLY A 349 -25.30 -13.15 -19.66
N SER A 350 -25.10 -14.05 -20.63
CA SER A 350 -24.09 -15.12 -20.55
C SER A 350 -22.67 -14.56 -20.43
N ILE A 351 -22.35 -13.51 -21.18
CA ILE A 351 -21.03 -12.85 -21.14
C ILE A 351 -20.77 -12.21 -19.78
N ILE A 352 -21.74 -11.45 -19.23
CA ILE A 352 -21.62 -10.82 -17.90
C ILE A 352 -21.40 -11.87 -16.81
N LEU A 353 -22.12 -13.00 -16.85
CA LEU A 353 -21.96 -14.10 -15.91
C LEU A 353 -20.56 -14.70 -15.95
N LYS A 354 -20.06 -15.00 -17.16
CA LYS A 354 -18.71 -15.55 -17.38
C LYS A 354 -17.61 -14.58 -16.94
N LEU A 355 -17.75 -13.29 -17.25
CA LEU A 355 -16.83 -12.24 -16.80
C LEU A 355 -16.81 -12.08 -15.28
N SER A 356 -17.98 -12.14 -14.63
CA SER A 356 -18.10 -12.07 -13.17
C SER A 356 -17.40 -13.25 -12.50
N ALA A 357 -17.61 -14.47 -13.01
CA ALA A 357 -16.92 -15.66 -12.51
C ALA A 357 -15.40 -15.60 -12.77
N ALA A 358 -14.98 -15.14 -13.95
CA ALA A 358 -13.57 -14.96 -14.28
C ALA A 358 -12.89 -13.95 -13.33
N ALA A 359 -13.52 -12.79 -13.09
CA ALA A 359 -13.01 -11.78 -12.16
C ALA A 359 -12.82 -12.35 -10.74
N LEU A 360 -13.78 -13.13 -10.24
CA LEU A 360 -13.69 -13.76 -8.92
C LEU A 360 -12.62 -14.86 -8.86
N ALA A 361 -12.41 -15.62 -9.93
CA ALA A 361 -11.35 -16.63 -10.01
C ALA A 361 -9.96 -15.98 -10.09
N LEU A 362 -9.80 -14.95 -10.92
CA LEU A 362 -8.57 -14.18 -11.08
C LEU A 362 -8.15 -13.51 -9.76
N LEU A 363 -9.11 -12.93 -9.03
CA LEU A 363 -8.85 -12.38 -7.69
C LEU A 363 -8.28 -13.42 -6.73
N GLN A 364 -8.93 -14.59 -6.68
CA GLN A 364 -8.50 -15.69 -5.81
C GLN A 364 -7.08 -16.14 -6.18
N LEU A 365 -6.73 -16.14 -7.47
CA LEU A 365 -5.39 -16.48 -7.97
C LEU A 365 -4.32 -15.40 -7.73
N GLY A 366 -4.73 -14.17 -7.33
CA GLY A 366 -3.83 -13.03 -7.11
C GLY A 366 -3.60 -12.17 -8.36
N GLU A 367 -4.37 -12.36 -9.43
CA GLU A 367 -4.24 -11.64 -10.70
C GLU A 367 -5.15 -10.41 -10.73
N PHE A 368 -4.77 -9.36 -9.99
CA PHE A 368 -5.61 -8.17 -9.77
C PHE A 368 -5.89 -7.37 -11.04
N ASP A 369 -4.93 -7.23 -11.95
CA ASP A 369 -5.09 -6.43 -13.18
C ASP A 369 -6.13 -7.07 -14.11
N TYR A 370 -6.01 -8.38 -14.35
CA TYR A 370 -6.97 -9.12 -15.16
C TYR A 370 -8.33 -9.24 -14.47
N ALA A 371 -8.37 -9.36 -13.14
CA ALA A 371 -9.62 -9.39 -12.40
C ALA A 371 -10.37 -8.04 -12.53
N SER A 372 -9.63 -6.93 -12.44
CA SER A 372 -10.16 -5.58 -12.65
C SER A 372 -10.70 -5.40 -14.07
N LEU A 373 -9.94 -5.82 -15.09
CA LEU A 373 -10.37 -5.80 -16.49
C LEU A 373 -11.66 -6.61 -16.71
N ALA A 374 -11.71 -7.84 -16.20
CA ALA A 374 -12.90 -8.70 -16.33
C ALA A 374 -14.12 -8.07 -15.66
N MET A 375 -13.94 -7.48 -14.47
CA MET A 375 -15.02 -6.78 -13.77
C MET A 375 -15.46 -5.51 -14.52
N GLU A 376 -14.51 -4.76 -15.08
CA GLU A 376 -14.81 -3.55 -15.86
C GLU A 376 -15.68 -3.88 -17.09
N LEU A 377 -15.33 -4.94 -17.82
CA LEU A 377 -16.11 -5.45 -18.96
C LEU A 377 -17.52 -5.91 -18.54
N ALA A 378 -17.67 -6.49 -17.34
CA ALA A 378 -18.97 -6.86 -16.80
C ALA A 378 -19.82 -5.62 -16.48
N VAL A 379 -19.23 -4.58 -15.84
CA VAL A 379 -19.91 -3.31 -15.58
C VAL A 379 -20.37 -2.65 -16.87
N VAL A 380 -19.54 -2.63 -17.93
CA VAL A 380 -19.92 -2.09 -19.24
C VAL A 380 -21.16 -2.81 -19.82
N GLY A 381 -21.23 -4.14 -19.70
CA GLY A 381 -22.39 -4.92 -20.12
C GLY A 381 -23.65 -4.65 -19.29
N ILE A 382 -23.51 -4.55 -17.96
CA ILE A 382 -24.62 -4.25 -17.05
C ILE A 382 -25.18 -2.85 -17.31
N ARG A 383 -24.31 -1.87 -17.61
CA ARG A 383 -24.72 -0.53 -18.05
C ARG A 383 -25.51 -0.56 -19.34
N ASP A 384 -25.11 -1.37 -20.33
CA ASP A 384 -25.86 -1.52 -21.58
C ASP A 384 -27.27 -2.10 -21.30
N ASN A 385 -27.37 -3.08 -20.40
CA ASN A 385 -28.67 -3.63 -19.98
C ASN A 385 -29.56 -2.57 -19.30
N LEU A 386 -29.00 -1.71 -18.44
CA LEU A 386 -29.73 -0.60 -17.83
C LEU A 386 -30.11 0.46 -18.87
N PHE A 387 -29.23 0.79 -19.81
CA PHE A 387 -29.52 1.73 -20.90
C PHE A 387 -30.69 1.25 -21.78
N ARG A 388 -30.75 -0.07 -22.05
CA ARG A 388 -31.85 -0.69 -22.80
C ARG A 388 -33.17 -0.72 -22.01
N ALA A 389 -33.11 -0.78 -20.68
CA ALA A 389 -34.27 -0.80 -19.79
C ALA A 389 -34.07 0.12 -18.58
N PRO A 390 -34.19 1.46 -18.74
CA PRO A 390 -33.83 2.43 -17.72
C PRO A 390 -34.66 2.36 -16.43
N ASP A 391 -35.90 1.88 -16.54
CA ASP A 391 -36.84 1.79 -15.41
C ASP A 391 -36.71 0.47 -14.61
N SER A 392 -35.77 -0.41 -14.99
CA SER A 392 -35.57 -1.71 -14.34
C SER A 392 -34.80 -1.56 -13.04
N GLU A 393 -35.52 -1.66 -11.91
CA GLU A 393 -34.93 -1.70 -10.57
C GLU A 393 -33.88 -2.81 -10.43
N SER A 394 -34.13 -3.99 -11.02
CA SER A 394 -33.14 -5.08 -11.00
C SER A 394 -31.86 -4.72 -11.75
N ASN A 395 -31.93 -4.05 -12.90
CA ASN A 395 -30.73 -3.64 -13.63
C ASN A 395 -29.98 -2.52 -12.90
N GLN A 396 -30.72 -1.65 -12.21
CA GLN A 396 -30.15 -0.61 -11.37
C GLN A 396 -29.41 -1.20 -10.16
N CYS A 397 -30.02 -2.16 -9.46
CA CYS A 397 -29.37 -2.89 -8.38
C CYS A 397 -28.15 -3.68 -8.87
N ASN A 398 -28.23 -4.31 -10.06
CA ASN A 398 -27.08 -4.99 -10.67
C ASN A 398 -25.92 -4.02 -10.91
N LEU A 399 -26.21 -2.81 -11.41
CA LEU A 399 -25.20 -1.80 -11.66
C LEU A 399 -24.56 -1.31 -10.35
N ILE A 400 -25.36 -1.02 -9.32
CA ILE A 400 -24.84 -0.59 -8.00
C ILE A 400 -23.91 -1.65 -7.42
N ASN A 401 -24.32 -2.92 -7.44
CA ASN A 401 -23.50 -4.02 -6.95
C ASN A 401 -22.21 -4.17 -7.75
N ALA A 402 -22.30 -4.13 -9.08
CA ALA A 402 -21.13 -4.25 -9.95
C ALA A 402 -20.16 -3.07 -9.79
N LEU A 403 -20.66 -1.86 -9.54
CA LEU A 403 -19.83 -0.68 -9.25
C LEU A 403 -19.15 -0.78 -7.88
N GLY A 404 -19.85 -1.28 -6.86
CA GLY A 404 -19.25 -1.57 -5.55
C GLY A 404 -18.14 -2.62 -5.64
N ALA A 405 -18.37 -3.70 -6.40
CA ALA A 405 -17.36 -4.69 -6.69
C ALA A 405 -16.15 -4.11 -7.46
N LEU A 406 -16.40 -3.31 -8.51
CA LEU A 406 -15.34 -2.66 -9.28
C LEU A 406 -14.49 -1.71 -8.41
N ALA A 407 -15.12 -0.96 -7.50
CA ALA A 407 -14.39 -0.09 -6.57
C ALA A 407 -13.40 -0.89 -5.69
N ILE A 408 -13.82 -2.08 -5.22
CA ILE A 408 -12.93 -2.98 -4.47
C ILE A 408 -11.78 -3.48 -5.33
N PHE A 409 -12.05 -3.90 -6.57
CA PHE A 409 -11.00 -4.38 -7.50
C PHE A 409 -9.94 -3.31 -7.78
N LEU A 410 -10.37 -2.07 -8.00
CA LEU A 410 -9.47 -0.95 -8.26
C LEU A 410 -8.70 -0.51 -7.01
N ARG A 411 -9.27 -0.70 -5.81
CA ARG A 411 -8.65 -0.33 -4.53
C ARG A 411 -7.69 -1.39 -4.00
N ALA A 412 -7.99 -2.68 -4.18
CA ALA A 412 -7.24 -3.78 -3.57
C ALA A 412 -5.72 -3.74 -3.82
N PRO A 413 -5.22 -3.37 -5.03
CA PRO A 413 -3.78 -3.18 -5.25
C PRO A 413 -3.16 -2.04 -4.41
N CYS A 414 -3.94 -1.05 -4.01
CA CYS A 414 -3.51 0.11 -3.22
C CYS A 414 -3.46 -0.16 -1.71
N ASP A 415 -4.19 -1.17 -1.19
CA ASP A 415 -4.30 -1.45 0.26
C ASP A 415 -2.99 -1.99 0.88
N PHE A 416 -2.04 -2.47 0.07
CA PHE A 416 -0.79 -3.05 0.54
C PHE A 416 0.20 -2.04 1.14
N GLY A 417 -0.17 -0.76 1.24
CA GLY A 417 0.68 0.34 1.70
C GLY A 417 0.13 1.17 2.86
N PHE A 418 -0.67 0.62 3.78
CA PHE A 418 -0.98 1.36 5.03
C PHE A 418 0.23 1.36 5.97
N ASP A 419 1.26 2.08 5.56
CA ASP A 419 2.32 2.56 6.42
C ASP A 419 1.89 3.98 6.84
N GLY A 420 1.66 4.18 8.14
CA GLY A 420 1.38 5.51 8.71
C GLY A 420 2.58 6.46 8.63
N GLU A 421 3.52 6.18 7.74
CA GLU A 421 4.68 6.98 7.40
C GLU A 421 4.53 7.39 5.96
N ASP A 422 4.64 8.70 5.73
CA ASP A 422 4.69 9.27 4.40
C ASP A 422 5.94 8.72 3.68
N SER A 423 5.85 7.53 3.07
CA SER A 423 6.82 7.11 2.08
C SER A 423 6.67 8.08 0.91
N GLU A 424 7.61 9.01 0.80
CA GLU A 424 7.72 9.94 -0.33
C GLU A 424 7.83 9.19 -1.68
N ASP A 425 8.17 7.90 -1.63
CA ASP A 425 8.17 6.95 -2.73
C ASP A 425 6.91 6.04 -2.74
N ASP A 426 5.75 6.59 -2.38
CA ASP A 426 4.48 6.05 -2.85
C ASP A 426 4.60 5.94 -4.37
N PHE A 427 4.75 4.71 -4.87
CA PHE A 427 4.56 4.42 -6.28
C PHE A 427 3.34 5.20 -6.70
N ASP A 428 3.54 6.17 -7.60
CA ASP A 428 2.47 6.88 -8.27
C ASP A 428 1.66 5.81 -9.03
N CYS A 429 0.77 5.13 -8.31
CA CYS A 429 -0.35 4.39 -8.82
C CYS A 429 -1.26 5.50 -9.34
N GLU A 430 -0.96 5.97 -10.55
CA GLU A 430 -1.62 7.12 -11.17
C GLU A 430 -3.13 6.87 -11.37
N ASP A 431 -3.53 5.58 -11.36
CA ASP A 431 -4.90 5.07 -11.32
C ASP A 431 -5.64 5.37 -9.99
N SER A 432 -4.91 5.61 -8.88
CA SER A 432 -5.46 5.91 -7.55
C SER A 432 -6.43 7.11 -7.54
N LYS A 433 -6.23 8.09 -8.44
CA LYS A 433 -7.11 9.28 -8.53
C LYS A 433 -8.55 8.98 -8.92
N ALA A 434 -8.82 7.86 -9.61
CA ALA A 434 -10.14 7.50 -10.11
C ALA A 434 -10.83 6.35 -9.35
N VAL A 435 -10.15 5.75 -8.37
CA VAL A 435 -10.61 4.54 -7.65
C VAL A 435 -11.96 4.75 -6.94
N HIS A 436 -12.23 5.95 -6.44
CA HIS A 436 -13.48 6.29 -5.76
C HIS A 436 -14.68 6.49 -6.69
N LEU A 437 -14.46 6.69 -8.00
CA LEU A 437 -15.51 7.07 -8.94
C LEU A 437 -16.64 6.04 -9.07
N PRO A 438 -16.37 4.73 -9.16
CA PRO A 438 -17.45 3.73 -9.22
C PRO A 438 -18.32 3.73 -7.96
N ALA A 439 -17.72 3.80 -6.77
CA ALA A 439 -18.45 3.84 -5.51
C ALA A 439 -19.30 5.11 -5.37
N GLU A 440 -18.75 6.26 -5.77
CA GLU A 440 -19.50 7.52 -5.75
C GLU A 440 -20.70 7.51 -6.70
N GLU A 441 -20.54 6.91 -7.88
CA GLU A 441 -21.66 6.72 -8.80
C GLU A 441 -22.72 5.79 -8.23
N ALA A 442 -22.32 4.69 -7.58
CA ALA A 442 -23.24 3.79 -6.90
C ALA A 442 -24.07 4.53 -5.83
N LEU A 443 -23.45 5.41 -5.03
CA LEU A 443 -24.15 6.26 -4.05
C LEU A 443 -25.16 7.22 -4.70
N ARG A 444 -24.85 7.76 -5.89
CA ARG A 444 -25.80 8.62 -6.61
C ARG A 444 -26.98 7.83 -7.17
N LEU A 445 -26.72 6.65 -7.73
CA LEU A 445 -27.78 5.77 -8.24
C LEU A 445 -28.75 5.36 -7.12
N PHE A 446 -28.24 5.23 -5.89
CA PHE A 446 -29.05 4.93 -4.71
C PHE A 446 -30.13 5.97 -4.39
N GLN A 447 -29.94 7.26 -4.70
CA GLN A 447 -30.90 8.32 -4.38
C GLN A 447 -32.31 7.97 -4.89
N SER A 448 -32.39 7.50 -6.15
CA SER A 448 -33.66 7.11 -6.78
C SER A 448 -34.27 5.80 -6.29
N LEU A 449 -33.48 4.89 -5.70
CA LEU A 449 -33.96 3.65 -5.08
C LEU A 449 -34.44 3.89 -3.64
N PHE A 450 -33.74 4.74 -2.90
CA PHE A 450 -34.04 5.05 -1.51
C PHE A 450 -35.38 5.79 -1.37
N GLU A 451 -35.74 6.63 -2.35
CA GLU A 451 -37.05 7.27 -2.44
C GLU A 451 -38.22 6.26 -2.60
N LYS A 452 -37.95 5.09 -3.18
CA LYS A 452 -38.97 4.06 -3.47
C LYS A 452 -39.10 3.04 -2.33
N ASP A 453 -37.98 2.52 -1.84
CA ASP A 453 -37.95 1.54 -0.74
C ASP A 453 -36.64 1.60 0.05
N SER A 454 -36.63 2.51 1.04
CA SER A 454 -35.48 2.74 1.91
C SER A 454 -35.11 1.55 2.79
N LYS A 455 -36.03 0.62 3.10
CA LYS A 455 -35.75 -0.48 4.06
C LYS A 455 -35.02 -1.66 3.42
N ASN A 456 -35.34 -1.99 2.18
CA ASN A 456 -34.77 -3.17 1.52
C ASN A 456 -33.32 -2.97 1.04
N HIS A 457 -32.84 -1.72 1.02
CA HIS A 457 -31.55 -1.37 0.43
C HIS A 457 -30.50 -0.86 1.43
N GLN A 458 -30.82 -0.78 2.73
CA GLN A 458 -29.93 -0.17 3.73
C GLN A 458 -28.58 -0.89 3.85
N GLN A 459 -28.56 -2.22 3.79
CA GLN A 459 -27.32 -2.98 3.92
C GLN A 459 -26.39 -2.76 2.73
N LEU A 460 -26.94 -2.66 1.51
CA LEU A 460 -26.14 -2.38 0.31
C LEU A 460 -25.64 -0.94 0.31
N LEU A 461 -26.45 0.02 0.78
CA LEU A 461 -26.02 1.40 0.97
C LEU A 461 -24.82 1.48 1.93
N ALA A 462 -24.93 0.88 3.11
CA ALA A 462 -23.84 0.86 4.10
C ALA A 462 -22.56 0.22 3.54
N ALA A 463 -22.67 -0.87 2.76
CA ALA A 463 -21.53 -1.49 2.11
C ALA A 463 -20.85 -0.55 1.11
N VAL A 464 -21.61 0.16 0.26
CA VAL A 464 -21.06 1.13 -0.70
C VAL A 464 -20.45 2.33 0.01
N GLU A 465 -21.04 2.82 1.10
CA GLU A 465 -20.51 3.93 1.90
C GLU A 465 -19.15 3.59 2.54
N ILE A 466 -19.00 2.38 3.09
CA ILE A 466 -17.72 1.89 3.62
C ILE A 466 -16.67 1.84 2.52
N GLU A 467 -17.00 1.27 1.35
CA GLU A 467 -16.06 1.15 0.24
C GLU A 467 -15.71 2.51 -0.39
N TYR A 468 -16.66 3.45 -0.47
CA TYR A 468 -16.40 4.82 -0.91
C TYR A 468 -15.38 5.51 0.01
N ALA A 469 -15.56 5.42 1.33
CA ALA A 469 -14.63 5.98 2.30
C ALA A 469 -13.23 5.34 2.20
N LEU A 470 -13.15 4.02 2.00
CA LEU A 470 -11.88 3.32 1.77
C LEU A 470 -11.19 3.77 0.47
N CYS A 471 -11.94 3.98 -0.62
CA CYS A 471 -11.38 4.49 -1.87
C CYS A 471 -10.85 5.92 -1.74
N LEU A 472 -11.48 6.75 -0.91
CA LEU A 472 -10.98 8.10 -0.61
C LEU A 472 -9.70 8.07 0.22
N LEU A 473 -9.58 7.15 1.18
CA LEU A 473 -8.34 6.94 1.95
C LEU A 473 -7.19 6.48 1.03
N ALA A 474 -7.44 5.56 0.11
CA ALA A 474 -6.45 5.05 -0.85
C ALA A 474 -5.92 6.12 -1.82
N ARG A 475 -6.59 7.29 -1.93
CA ARG A 475 -6.17 8.39 -2.81
C ARG A 475 -4.90 9.10 -2.32
N GLY A 476 -4.47 8.90 -1.07
CA GLY A 476 -3.18 9.30 -0.47
C GLY A 476 -2.93 10.82 -0.34
N LYS A 477 -3.12 11.59 -1.42
CA LYS A 477 -2.70 13.00 -1.58
C LYS A 477 -3.70 14.04 -1.08
N ASP A 478 -4.95 13.66 -0.77
CA ASP A 478 -6.00 14.59 -0.35
C ASP A 478 -6.72 14.12 0.91
N LYS A 479 -5.96 14.05 2.02
CA LYS A 479 -6.45 13.70 3.37
C LYS A 479 -7.63 14.60 3.80
N SER A 480 -7.76 15.80 3.22
CA SER A 480 -8.84 16.74 3.48
C SER A 480 -10.18 16.34 2.85
N SER A 481 -10.19 15.88 1.59
CA SER A 481 -11.42 15.38 0.95
C SER A 481 -11.82 14.01 1.49
N ALA A 482 -10.85 13.14 1.81
CA ALA A 482 -11.14 11.88 2.49
C ALA A 482 -11.89 12.11 3.80
N LEU A 483 -11.46 13.10 4.60
CA LEU A 483 -12.15 13.47 5.82
C LEU A 483 -13.52 14.14 5.56
N ALA A 484 -13.61 15.04 4.59
CA ALA A 484 -14.83 15.80 4.33
C ALA A 484 -15.98 14.91 3.81
N ASP A 485 -15.68 14.00 2.89
CA ASP A 485 -16.69 13.19 2.20
C ASP A 485 -16.78 11.75 2.75
N GLY A 486 -15.66 11.16 3.17
CA GLY A 486 -15.60 9.78 3.65
C GLY A 486 -16.13 9.59 5.07
N LEU A 487 -15.91 10.56 5.96
CA LEU A 487 -16.34 10.46 7.35
C LEU A 487 -17.88 10.50 7.50
N PRO A 488 -18.63 11.41 6.85
CA PRO A 488 -20.09 11.34 6.89
C PRO A 488 -20.62 10.01 6.35
N ALA A 489 -20.09 9.52 5.22
CA ALA A 489 -20.51 8.25 4.64
C ALA A 489 -20.32 7.08 5.63
N VAL A 490 -19.17 7.00 6.31
CA VAL A 490 -18.94 5.91 7.27
C VAL A 490 -19.77 6.05 8.55
N GLU A 491 -20.10 7.27 8.98
CA GLU A 491 -20.99 7.53 10.12
C GLU A 491 -22.44 7.08 9.83
N ASP A 492 -22.89 7.25 8.58
CA ASP A 492 -24.18 6.74 8.10
C ASP A 492 -24.19 5.20 8.08
N ALA A 493 -23.15 4.57 7.53
CA ALA A 493 -23.01 3.11 7.54
C ALA A 493 -23.00 2.52 8.97
N ILE A 494 -22.27 3.13 9.91
CA ILE A 494 -22.27 2.75 11.33
C ILE A 494 -23.68 2.84 11.91
N THR A 495 -24.42 3.89 11.58
CA THR A 495 -25.80 4.11 12.05
C THR A 495 -26.72 3.01 11.53
N ILE A 496 -26.64 2.67 10.25
CA ILE A 496 -27.41 1.58 9.63
C ILE A 496 -27.11 0.26 10.32
N HIS A 497 -25.84 -0.10 10.52
CA HIS A 497 -25.48 -1.37 11.15
C HIS A 497 -25.87 -1.43 12.64
N ARG A 498 -25.76 -0.32 13.39
CA ARG A 498 -26.23 -0.24 14.78
C ARG A 498 -27.75 -0.43 14.91
N GLN A 499 -28.52 0.03 13.92
CA GLN A 499 -29.97 -0.19 13.87
C GLN A 499 -30.32 -1.63 13.44
N THR A 500 -29.52 -2.21 12.55
CA THR A 500 -29.74 -3.55 11.99
C THR A 500 -29.35 -4.65 12.98
N LEU A 501 -28.25 -4.51 13.71
CA LEU A 501 -27.68 -5.56 14.55
C LEU A 501 -28.63 -6.11 15.64
N PRO A 502 -29.46 -5.29 16.31
CA PRO A 502 -30.47 -5.79 17.25
C PRO A 502 -31.59 -6.60 16.58
N VAL A 503 -31.90 -6.30 15.31
CA VAL A 503 -32.96 -6.95 14.53
C VAL A 503 -32.43 -8.24 13.88
N ASN A 504 -31.19 -8.22 13.40
CA ASN A 504 -30.49 -9.36 12.81
C ASN A 504 -29.08 -9.48 13.44
N PRO A 505 -28.93 -10.29 14.51
CA PRO A 505 -27.67 -10.44 15.23
C PRO A 505 -26.70 -11.40 14.53
N SER A 506 -26.52 -11.28 13.21
CA SER A 506 -25.59 -12.11 12.44
C SER A 506 -24.14 -11.66 12.58
N ASN A 507 -23.22 -12.61 12.42
CA ASN A 507 -21.78 -12.32 12.42
C ASN A 507 -21.36 -11.42 11.25
N LYS A 508 -22.06 -11.51 10.11
CA LYS A 508 -21.83 -10.64 8.94
C LYS A 508 -22.11 -9.17 9.28
N VAL A 509 -23.23 -8.87 9.94
CA VAL A 509 -23.56 -7.50 10.37
C VAL A 509 -22.56 -7.00 11.42
N ARG A 510 -22.11 -7.85 12.36
CA ARG A 510 -21.06 -7.49 13.33
C ARG A 510 -19.73 -7.17 12.66
N ALA A 511 -19.28 -8.00 11.73
CA ALA A 511 -18.03 -7.80 11.00
C ALA A 511 -18.09 -6.53 10.13
N SER A 512 -19.22 -6.30 9.46
CA SER A 512 -19.41 -5.07 8.66
C SER A 512 -19.41 -3.81 9.52
N LEU A 513 -20.03 -3.85 10.71
CA LEU A 513 -19.93 -2.76 11.69
C LEU A 513 -18.49 -2.55 12.17
N ALA A 514 -17.76 -3.64 12.43
CA ALA A 514 -16.36 -3.58 12.83
C ALA A 514 -15.49 -2.90 11.77
N ARG A 515 -15.70 -3.26 10.49
CA ARG A 515 -15.03 -2.63 9.35
C ARG A 515 -15.36 -1.14 9.24
N ALA A 516 -16.63 -0.75 9.38
CA ALA A 516 -17.03 0.66 9.36
C ALA A 516 -16.35 1.47 10.48
N LEU A 517 -16.27 0.92 11.70
CA LEU A 517 -15.59 1.55 12.83
C LEU A 517 -14.06 1.63 12.63
N GLN A 518 -13.47 0.62 11.99
CA GLN A 518 -12.06 0.64 11.60
C GLN A 518 -11.78 1.76 10.59
N VAL A 519 -12.62 1.88 9.55
CA VAL A 519 -12.52 2.94 8.53
C VAL A 519 -12.72 4.33 9.15
N GLN A 520 -13.69 4.47 10.07
CA GLN A 520 -13.84 5.71 10.84
C GLN A 520 -12.57 6.05 11.61
N SER A 521 -11.93 5.06 12.23
CA SER A 521 -10.68 5.27 12.97
C SER A 521 -9.55 5.72 12.05
N LEU A 522 -9.41 5.12 10.87
CA LEU A 522 -8.43 5.54 9.85
C LEU A 522 -8.64 6.99 9.43
N LEU A 523 -9.89 7.40 9.16
CA LEU A 523 -10.23 8.78 8.81
C LEU A 523 -9.93 9.76 9.95
N LEU A 524 -10.27 9.39 11.19
CA LEU A 524 -10.04 10.23 12.37
C LEU A 524 -8.56 10.37 12.73
N TYR A 525 -7.71 9.41 12.37
CA TYR A 525 -6.26 9.50 12.55
C TYR A 525 -5.67 10.72 11.84
N HIS A 526 -6.22 11.06 10.67
CA HIS A 526 -5.80 12.24 9.90
C HIS A 526 -6.52 13.54 10.33
N ALA A 527 -7.45 13.48 11.27
CA ALA A 527 -8.22 14.64 11.73
C ALA A 527 -7.63 15.25 13.02
N ALA A 528 -7.06 16.45 12.91
CA ALA A 528 -6.51 17.17 14.06
C ALA A 528 -7.57 17.35 15.18
N GLY A 529 -7.24 16.90 16.40
CA GLY A 529 -8.03 17.16 17.61
C GLY A 529 -9.17 16.19 17.93
N ARG A 530 -9.33 15.07 17.20
CA ARG A 530 -10.37 14.04 17.47
C ARG A 530 -9.85 12.73 18.07
N THR A 531 -8.77 12.80 18.87
CA THR A 531 -8.10 11.62 19.44
C THR A 531 -8.99 10.77 20.35
N GLN A 532 -9.97 11.37 21.04
CA GLN A 532 -10.91 10.62 21.88
C GLN A 532 -11.90 9.78 21.05
N ASP A 533 -12.41 10.33 19.95
CA ASP A 533 -13.33 9.62 19.06
C ASP A 533 -12.60 8.49 18.32
N LEU A 534 -11.36 8.75 17.90
CA LEU A 534 -10.43 7.77 17.33
C LEU A 534 -10.23 6.57 18.27
N GLY A 535 -9.88 6.82 19.54
CA GLY A 535 -9.67 5.76 20.52
C GLY A 535 -10.92 4.95 20.85
N LYS A 536 -12.12 5.57 20.78
CA LYS A 536 -13.40 4.87 20.96
C LYS A 536 -13.74 3.98 19.77
N ALA A 537 -13.63 4.52 18.56
CA ALA A 537 -13.93 3.79 17.33
C ALA A 537 -13.00 2.57 17.16
N SER A 538 -11.70 2.74 17.40
CA SER A 538 -10.73 1.65 17.28
C SER A 538 -10.95 0.54 18.31
N ARG A 539 -11.31 0.91 19.55
CA ARG A 539 -11.66 -0.07 20.60
C ARG A 539 -12.91 -0.84 20.23
N GLU A 540 -13.97 -0.14 19.80
CA GLU A 540 -15.22 -0.78 19.44
C GLU A 540 -15.00 -1.73 18.24
N ALA A 541 -14.22 -1.33 17.24
CA ALA A 541 -13.88 -2.20 16.09
C ALA A 541 -13.23 -3.52 16.53
N VAL A 542 -12.19 -3.45 17.39
CA VAL A 542 -11.52 -4.62 17.96
C VAL A 542 -12.50 -5.51 18.73
N ASP A 543 -13.35 -4.91 19.57
CA ASP A 543 -14.35 -5.65 20.36
C ASP A 543 -15.40 -6.34 19.47
N ARG A 544 -15.83 -5.71 18.37
CA ARG A 544 -16.76 -6.32 17.41
C ARG A 544 -16.12 -7.50 16.68
N TYR A 545 -14.90 -7.36 16.18
CA TYR A 545 -14.20 -8.47 15.53
C TYR A 545 -13.94 -9.64 16.50
N ARG A 546 -13.54 -9.35 17.74
CA ARG A 546 -13.35 -10.37 18.78
C ARG A 546 -14.63 -11.18 19.07
N GLN A 547 -15.81 -10.57 18.94
CA GLN A 547 -17.09 -11.28 19.10
C GLN A 547 -17.42 -12.20 17.92
N VAL A 548 -16.82 -11.98 16.76
CA VAL A 548 -17.08 -12.75 15.54
C VAL A 548 -16.09 -13.92 15.39
N ILE A 549 -14.86 -13.74 15.86
CA ILE A 549 -13.81 -14.76 15.78
C ILE A 549 -14.04 -15.86 16.82
N LYS A 550 -13.81 -17.11 16.39
CA LYS A 550 -13.88 -18.31 17.23
C LYS A 550 -12.49 -18.68 17.76
N GLN A 551 -12.39 -19.75 18.55
CA GLN A 551 -11.08 -20.23 19.03
C GLN A 551 -10.18 -20.76 17.89
N GLU A 552 -10.80 -21.19 16.78
CA GLU A 552 -10.16 -21.66 15.53
C GLU A 552 -10.07 -20.54 14.48
N LEU A 553 -9.14 -20.68 13.52
CA LEU A 553 -9.00 -19.78 12.37
C LEU A 553 -10.32 -19.68 11.61
N GLY A 554 -10.70 -18.46 11.27
CA GLY A 554 -11.92 -18.12 10.58
C GLY A 554 -11.72 -16.97 9.59
N PRO A 555 -12.81 -16.58 8.91
CA PRO A 555 -12.76 -15.67 7.78
C PRO A 555 -12.38 -14.23 8.16
N TYR A 556 -12.46 -13.85 9.43
CA TYR A 556 -12.24 -12.47 9.89
C TYR A 556 -10.95 -12.27 10.70
N ASP A 557 -10.13 -13.32 10.89
CA ASP A 557 -8.91 -13.25 11.69
C ASP A 557 -7.91 -12.23 11.18
N PHE A 558 -7.77 -12.10 9.85
CA PHE A 558 -6.89 -11.09 9.27
C PHE A 558 -7.40 -9.66 9.54
N GLN A 559 -8.68 -9.38 9.28
CA GLN A 559 -9.25 -8.03 9.54
C GLN A 559 -9.19 -7.67 11.04
N TYR A 560 -9.30 -8.66 11.92
CA TYR A 560 -9.08 -8.46 13.36
C TYR A 560 -7.63 -8.16 13.70
N ALA A 561 -6.68 -8.88 13.11
CA ALA A 561 -5.26 -8.63 13.30
C ALA A 561 -4.88 -7.23 12.81
N GLU A 562 -5.41 -6.79 11.66
CA GLU A 562 -5.26 -5.43 11.14
C GLU A 562 -5.88 -4.38 12.08
N ALA A 563 -7.06 -4.65 12.66
CA ALA A 563 -7.68 -3.75 13.64
C ALA A 563 -6.86 -3.63 14.93
N LEU A 564 -6.26 -4.74 15.40
CA LEU A 564 -5.35 -4.75 16.54
C LEU A 564 -4.07 -3.98 16.21
N LYS A 565 -3.45 -4.23 15.05
CA LYS A 565 -2.25 -3.51 14.58
C LYS A 565 -2.48 -2.01 14.55
N PHE A 566 -3.58 -1.57 13.92
CA PHE A 566 -3.94 -0.16 13.86
C PHE A 566 -4.13 0.44 15.25
N ARG A 567 -4.86 -0.24 16.15
CA ARG A 567 -5.05 0.22 17.52
C ARG A 567 -3.72 0.33 18.28
N ALA A 568 -2.84 -0.65 18.13
CA ALA A 568 -1.52 -0.63 18.74
C ALA A 568 -0.68 0.56 18.28
N GLY A 569 -0.78 0.93 17.00
CA GLY A 569 -0.12 2.09 16.41
C GLY A 569 -0.61 3.44 16.96
N LEU A 570 -1.69 3.47 17.74
CA LEU A 570 -2.13 4.66 18.48
C LEU A 570 -1.36 4.90 19.79
N TYR A 571 -0.43 4.01 20.15
CA TYR A 571 0.38 4.10 21.38
C TYR A 571 -0.47 4.33 22.64
N THR A 572 -1.56 3.59 22.78
CA THR A 572 -2.44 3.62 23.95
C THR A 572 -1.88 2.79 25.11
N GLU A 573 -2.37 2.99 26.33
CA GLU A 573 -1.96 2.20 27.52
C GLU A 573 -2.08 0.67 27.31
N ASP A 574 -3.03 0.22 26.49
CA ASP A 574 -3.24 -1.19 26.16
C ASP A 574 -2.42 -1.69 24.95
N SER A 575 -1.55 -0.87 24.35
CA SER A 575 -0.82 -1.22 23.12
C SER A 575 0.02 -2.49 23.25
N HIS A 576 0.58 -2.79 24.43
CA HIS A 576 1.33 -4.04 24.65
C HIS A 576 0.45 -5.28 24.51
N GLU A 577 -0.68 -5.31 25.21
CA GLU A 577 -1.63 -6.42 25.16
C GLU A 577 -2.20 -6.58 23.75
N VAL A 578 -2.51 -5.46 23.09
CA VAL A 578 -3.01 -5.42 21.71
C VAL A 578 -1.98 -5.96 20.71
N LEU A 579 -0.70 -5.57 20.83
CA LEU A 579 0.39 -6.07 19.98
C LEU A 579 0.62 -7.57 20.17
N LEU A 580 0.62 -8.06 21.41
CA LEU A 580 0.71 -9.49 21.70
C LEU A 580 -0.48 -10.27 21.12
N GLY A 581 -1.68 -9.69 21.22
CA GLY A 581 -2.88 -10.22 20.59
C GLY A 581 -2.74 -10.31 19.06
N ALA A 582 -2.25 -9.26 18.41
CA ALA A 582 -2.03 -9.24 16.96
C ALA A 582 -1.00 -10.29 16.54
N SER A 583 0.14 -10.34 17.24
CA SER A 583 1.20 -11.33 17.01
C SER A 583 0.67 -12.76 17.09
N ALA A 584 -0.14 -13.06 18.12
CA ALA A 584 -0.74 -14.38 18.29
C ALA A 584 -1.71 -14.76 17.15
N VAL A 585 -2.44 -13.79 16.59
CA VAL A 585 -3.33 -14.04 15.45
C VAL A 585 -2.53 -14.26 14.16
N TYR A 586 -1.51 -13.43 13.89
CA TYR A 586 -0.66 -13.62 12.71
C TYR A 586 0.16 -14.91 12.78
N GLU A 587 0.68 -15.32 13.93
CA GLU A 587 1.36 -16.63 14.07
C GLU A 587 0.42 -17.80 13.80
N LYS A 588 -0.88 -17.69 14.14
CA LYS A 588 -1.87 -18.68 13.70
C LYS A 588 -2.08 -18.62 12.19
N LEU A 589 -2.28 -17.43 11.62
CA LEU A 589 -2.46 -17.26 10.17
C LEU A 589 -1.24 -17.74 9.39
N ARG A 590 -0.05 -17.77 9.98
CA ARG A 590 1.19 -18.22 9.35
C ARG A 590 1.14 -19.70 8.93
N THR A 591 0.33 -20.53 9.59
CA THR A 591 0.14 -21.95 9.20
C THR A 591 -0.53 -22.10 7.82
N THR A 592 -1.09 -21.02 7.29
CA THR A 592 -1.75 -20.99 5.99
C THR A 592 -0.77 -20.72 4.84
N ASN A 593 0.50 -20.40 5.12
CA ASN A 593 1.52 -19.93 4.16
C ASN A 593 1.05 -18.74 3.28
N TRP A 594 0.10 -17.95 3.77
CA TRP A 594 -0.31 -16.74 3.09
C TRP A 594 0.75 -15.64 3.26
N LYS A 595 1.42 -15.28 2.17
CA LYS A 595 2.62 -14.43 2.18
C LYS A 595 2.53 -13.10 2.93
N PRO A 596 1.43 -12.31 2.83
CA PRO A 596 1.32 -11.07 3.58
C PRO A 596 1.41 -11.25 5.09
N VAL A 597 1.16 -12.46 5.61
CA VAL A 597 1.23 -12.73 7.05
C VAL A 597 2.64 -12.54 7.61
N ASP A 598 3.68 -13.01 6.92
CA ASP A 598 5.06 -12.87 7.41
C ASP A 598 5.50 -11.41 7.43
N GLU A 599 5.08 -10.64 6.42
CA GLU A 599 5.30 -9.20 6.37
C GLU A 599 4.59 -8.47 7.52
N GLN A 600 3.30 -8.74 7.76
CA GLN A 600 2.57 -8.10 8.85
C GLN A 600 3.09 -8.54 10.22
N LEU A 601 3.44 -9.82 10.38
CA LEU A 601 4.03 -10.34 11.60
C LEU A 601 5.40 -9.73 11.87
N SER A 602 6.19 -9.47 10.82
CA SER A 602 7.45 -8.74 10.93
C SER A 602 7.22 -7.34 11.49
N LYS A 603 6.27 -6.58 10.91
CA LYS A 603 5.91 -5.24 11.38
C LYS A 603 5.45 -5.25 12.85
N ILE A 604 4.61 -6.20 13.24
CA ILE A 604 4.17 -6.37 14.64
C ILE A 604 5.33 -6.66 15.58
N ASN A 605 6.26 -7.54 15.19
CA ASN A 605 7.44 -7.85 15.99
C ASN A 605 8.36 -6.63 16.13
N TRP A 606 8.53 -5.85 15.07
CA TRP A 606 9.26 -4.58 15.17
C TRP A 606 8.57 -3.59 16.14
N MET A 607 7.25 -3.42 16.06
CA MET A 607 6.50 -2.56 16.99
C MET A 607 6.60 -3.04 18.45
N LEU A 608 6.54 -4.36 18.70
CA LEU A 608 6.81 -4.95 20.01
C LEU A 608 8.23 -4.65 20.48
N GLY A 609 9.21 -4.75 19.58
CA GLY A 609 10.60 -4.39 19.82
C GLY A 609 10.76 -2.94 20.28
N LEU A 610 10.12 -2.00 19.57
CA LEU A 610 10.10 -0.59 19.96
C LEU A 610 9.42 -0.37 21.31
N TYR A 611 8.29 -1.03 21.57
CA TYR A 611 7.61 -0.94 22.87
C TYR A 611 8.52 -1.41 24.01
N TYR A 612 9.23 -2.52 23.86
CA TYR A 612 10.17 -2.98 24.88
C TYR A 612 11.39 -2.06 25.01
N ARG A 613 11.88 -1.50 23.90
CA ARG A 613 12.97 -0.50 23.89
C ARG A 613 12.62 0.71 24.75
N THR A 614 11.40 1.25 24.65
CA THR A 614 10.98 2.43 25.43
C THR A 614 10.86 2.17 26.93
N LYS A 615 10.62 0.92 27.34
CA LYS A 615 10.58 0.49 28.75
C LYS A 615 11.92 -0.06 29.25
N SER A 616 13.02 0.18 28.53
CA SER A 616 14.37 -0.32 28.84
C SER A 616 14.46 -1.85 28.99
N ASN A 617 13.57 -2.59 28.33
CA ASN A 617 13.56 -4.05 28.30
C ASN A 617 14.28 -4.53 27.03
N TYR A 618 15.60 -4.40 27.04
CA TYR A 618 16.40 -4.62 25.84
C TYR A 618 16.49 -6.09 25.41
N GLU A 619 16.37 -7.03 26.35
CA GLU A 619 16.41 -8.46 26.03
C GLU A 619 15.19 -8.88 25.18
N ASP A 620 13.98 -8.48 25.61
CA ASP A 620 12.76 -8.79 24.85
C ASP A 620 12.70 -7.96 23.56
N ALA A 621 13.23 -6.72 23.57
CA ALA A 621 13.35 -5.91 22.36
C ALA A 621 14.26 -6.57 21.31
N GLU A 622 15.41 -7.12 21.71
CA GLU A 622 16.36 -7.77 20.80
C GLU A 622 15.74 -9.00 20.15
N ALA A 623 15.02 -9.81 20.93
CA ALA A 623 14.35 -11.00 20.45
C ALA A 623 13.26 -10.65 19.41
N CYS A 624 12.41 -9.66 19.71
CA CYS A 624 11.37 -9.20 18.80
C CYS A 624 11.94 -8.59 17.50
N ILE A 625 12.95 -7.72 17.58
CA ILE A 625 13.52 -7.10 16.38
C ILE A 625 14.27 -8.14 15.53
N THR A 626 14.96 -9.09 16.16
CA THR A 626 15.59 -10.21 15.43
C THR A 626 14.55 -11.03 14.69
N ARG A 627 13.44 -11.35 15.35
CA ARG A 627 12.32 -12.05 14.74
C ARG A 627 11.72 -11.30 13.54
N ALA A 628 11.59 -9.97 13.63
CA ALA A 628 11.14 -9.14 12.52
C ALA A 628 12.08 -9.26 11.30
N ILE A 629 13.40 -9.17 11.52
CA ILE A 629 14.39 -9.30 10.44
C ILE A 629 14.37 -10.70 9.80
N GLU A 630 14.20 -11.76 10.59
CA GLU A 630 14.13 -13.14 10.10
C GLU A 630 12.88 -13.41 9.25
N LEU A 631 11.80 -12.66 9.44
CA LEU A 631 10.55 -12.81 8.69
C LEU A 631 10.59 -12.14 7.30
N LYS A 632 11.56 -11.24 7.07
CA LYS A 632 11.68 -10.40 5.86
C LYS A 632 12.81 -10.84 4.91
N SER A 633 13.45 -11.99 5.15
CA SER A 633 14.76 -12.31 4.53
C SER A 633 14.78 -12.69 3.05
N ASP A 634 13.64 -12.68 2.35
CA ASP A 634 13.51 -13.42 1.09
C ASP A 634 13.24 -12.56 -0.17
N THR A 635 13.00 -11.24 -0.08
CA THR A 635 12.75 -10.41 -1.27
C THR A 635 13.56 -9.10 -1.34
N ILE A 636 13.78 -8.61 -2.57
CA ILE A 636 14.53 -7.37 -2.87
C ILE A 636 13.79 -6.12 -2.36
N ARG A 637 12.45 -6.18 -2.22
CA ARG A 637 11.59 -5.07 -1.77
C ARG A 637 11.67 -4.85 -0.25
N ASP A 638 12.16 -5.85 0.50
CA ASP A 638 12.29 -5.81 1.96
C ASP A 638 13.54 -5.06 2.46
N TYR A 639 14.36 -4.52 1.56
CA TYR A 639 15.68 -3.96 1.92
C TYR A 639 15.62 -2.72 2.81
N GLU A 640 14.61 -1.86 2.64
CA GLU A 640 14.46 -0.63 3.43
C GLU A 640 13.97 -0.94 4.85
N ASP A 641 12.92 -1.77 4.98
CA ASP A 641 12.41 -2.27 6.26
C ASP A 641 13.50 -3.00 7.06
N VAL A 642 14.20 -3.95 6.43
CA VAL A 642 15.26 -4.73 7.08
C VAL A 642 16.38 -3.84 7.56
N THR A 643 16.73 -2.80 6.79
CA THR A 643 17.76 -1.85 7.15
C THR A 643 17.36 -1.06 8.40
N ARG A 644 16.11 -0.57 8.44
CA ARG A 644 15.58 0.14 9.61
C ARG A 644 15.50 -0.75 10.85
N TYR A 645 14.98 -1.96 10.72
CA TYR A 645 14.93 -2.91 11.85
C TYR A 645 16.35 -3.26 12.33
N THR A 646 17.31 -3.34 11.41
CA THR A 646 18.71 -3.57 11.77
C THR A 646 19.29 -2.42 12.58
N GLN A 647 18.99 -1.16 12.24
CA GLN A 647 19.41 0.01 13.05
C GLN A 647 18.86 -0.06 14.48
N GLU A 648 17.60 -0.41 14.63
CA GLU A 648 16.97 -0.62 15.94
C GLU A 648 17.67 -1.75 16.72
N ARG A 649 17.98 -2.86 16.06
CA ARG A 649 18.70 -3.99 16.68
C ARG A 649 20.10 -3.61 17.11
N VAL A 650 20.83 -2.82 16.30
CA VAL A 650 22.17 -2.33 16.64
C VAL A 650 22.12 -1.47 17.90
N PHE A 651 21.16 -0.56 18.01
CA PHE A 651 20.95 0.23 19.23
C PHE A 651 20.70 -0.66 20.45
N VAL A 652 19.74 -1.57 20.35
CA VAL A 652 19.36 -2.46 21.47
C VAL A 652 20.55 -3.34 21.91
N ARG A 653 21.30 -3.91 20.96
CA ARG A 653 22.51 -4.69 21.24
C ARG A 653 23.62 -3.84 21.87
N THR A 654 23.70 -2.56 21.52
CA THR A 654 24.64 -1.62 22.14
C THR A 654 24.29 -1.41 23.62
N MET A 655 23.00 -1.24 23.93
CA MET A 655 22.51 -1.08 25.31
C MET A 655 22.66 -2.35 26.16
N LEU A 656 22.67 -3.53 25.53
CA LEU A 656 22.96 -4.83 26.15
C LEU A 656 24.46 -5.13 26.31
N GLU A 657 25.35 -4.20 25.98
CA GLU A 657 26.82 -4.39 25.97
C GLU A 657 27.29 -5.49 25.00
N MET A 658 26.46 -5.86 24.01
CA MET A 658 26.76 -6.84 22.96
C MET A 658 27.50 -6.18 21.79
N TYR A 659 28.53 -5.38 22.08
CA TYR A 659 29.20 -4.48 21.12
C TYR A 659 29.73 -5.18 19.87
N HIS A 660 30.25 -6.40 19.99
CA HIS A 660 30.73 -7.17 18.83
C HIS A 660 29.61 -7.53 17.85
N LEU A 661 28.41 -7.84 18.35
CA LEU A 661 27.26 -8.18 17.51
C LEU A 661 26.63 -6.93 16.91
N ALA A 662 26.51 -5.85 17.70
CA ALA A 662 26.07 -4.54 17.21
C ALA A 662 26.99 -4.03 16.08
N LEU A 663 28.30 -4.13 16.25
CA LEU A 663 29.29 -3.72 15.25
C LEU A 663 29.20 -4.55 13.95
N LYS A 664 28.94 -5.85 14.07
CA LYS A 664 28.75 -6.74 12.91
C LYS A 664 27.54 -6.30 12.08
N ASP A 665 26.41 -6.10 12.75
CA ASP A 665 25.16 -5.67 12.11
C ASP A 665 25.32 -4.30 11.43
N ALA A 666 25.90 -3.33 12.14
CA ALA A 666 26.16 -2.00 11.63
C ALA A 666 27.04 -2.03 10.37
N ARG A 667 28.08 -2.86 10.33
CA ARG A 667 28.93 -3.02 9.15
C ARG A 667 28.17 -3.63 7.96
N SER A 668 27.28 -4.58 8.21
CA SER A 668 26.50 -5.21 7.14
C SER A 668 25.44 -4.30 6.51
N SER A 669 24.88 -3.34 7.25
CA SER A 669 23.83 -2.44 6.75
C SER A 669 24.37 -1.21 5.99
N MET A 670 25.64 -0.83 6.19
CA MET A 670 26.23 0.39 5.59
C MET A 670 26.16 0.44 4.06
N ALA A 671 26.44 -0.68 3.37
CA ALA A 671 26.46 -0.72 1.92
C ALA A 671 25.06 -0.45 1.32
N SER A 672 24.03 -1.03 1.93
CA SER A 672 22.63 -0.88 1.52
C SER A 672 22.12 0.54 1.76
N LEU A 673 22.45 1.14 2.91
CA LEU A 673 22.09 2.54 3.22
C LEU A 673 22.69 3.55 2.23
N LEU A 674 23.95 3.36 1.84
CA LEU A 674 24.59 4.21 0.83
C LEU A 674 23.91 4.09 -0.54
N GLN A 675 23.41 2.90 -0.88
CA GLN A 675 22.68 2.66 -2.11
C GLN A 675 21.28 3.30 -2.07
N ALA A 676 20.57 3.18 -0.94
CA ALA A 676 19.23 3.75 -0.71
C ALA A 676 19.24 5.29 -0.59
N ARG A 677 20.41 5.92 -0.43
CA ARG A 677 20.58 7.38 -0.22
C ARG A 677 19.87 7.92 1.03
N ASP A 678 19.46 7.07 1.96
CA ASP A 678 18.96 7.47 3.27
C ASP A 678 20.12 8.01 4.12
N ARG A 679 20.20 9.34 4.20
CA ARG A 679 21.29 10.02 4.93
C ARG A 679 21.07 9.98 6.43
N GLU A 680 19.83 9.88 6.88
CA GLU A 680 19.50 9.93 8.31
C GLU A 680 19.80 8.58 8.96
N ALA A 681 19.29 7.47 8.40
CA ALA A 681 19.60 6.14 8.87
C ALA A 681 21.10 5.82 8.76
N LEU A 682 21.78 6.31 7.72
CA LEU A 682 23.24 6.22 7.61
C LEU A 682 23.96 6.95 8.76
N ALA A 683 23.49 8.13 9.15
CA ALA A 683 24.06 8.87 10.27
C ALA A 683 23.84 8.13 11.60
N GLY A 684 22.64 7.56 11.80
CA GLY A 684 22.31 6.72 12.96
C GLY A 684 23.26 5.51 13.07
N ILE A 685 23.37 4.70 12.01
CA ILE A 685 24.27 3.54 11.98
C ILE A 685 25.74 3.92 12.18
N LEU A 686 26.21 5.03 11.58
CA LEU A 686 27.58 5.51 11.79
C LEU A 686 27.85 5.89 13.25
N SER A 687 26.87 6.48 13.94
CA SER A 687 27.03 6.83 15.35
C SER A 687 27.18 5.58 16.22
N GLN A 688 26.30 4.59 16.03
CA GLN A 688 26.28 3.35 16.79
C GLN A 688 27.52 2.50 16.50
N LYS A 689 27.94 2.44 15.23
CA LYS A 689 29.21 1.83 14.82
C LYS A 689 30.38 2.48 15.54
N GLY A 690 30.47 3.80 15.48
CA GLY A 690 31.58 4.55 16.11
C GLY A 690 31.61 4.38 17.63
N TYR A 691 30.45 4.33 18.27
CA TYR A 691 30.33 4.03 19.70
C TYR A 691 30.82 2.59 20.02
N CYS A 692 30.40 1.59 19.25
CA CYS A 692 30.85 0.21 19.45
C CYS A 692 32.37 0.05 19.28
N GLU A 693 32.97 0.69 18.26
CA GLU A 693 34.44 0.69 18.07
C GLU A 693 35.15 1.30 19.29
N TRP A 694 34.62 2.40 19.84
CA TRP A 694 35.15 3.01 21.06
C TRP A 694 35.05 2.07 22.27
N MET A 695 33.89 1.46 22.50
CA MET A 695 33.69 0.51 23.61
C MET A 695 34.62 -0.72 23.49
N LEU A 696 34.93 -1.15 22.27
CA LEU A 696 35.89 -2.23 21.99
C LEU A 696 37.36 -1.80 22.01
N GLY A 697 37.64 -0.50 22.18
CA GLY A 697 38.97 0.06 22.39
C GLY A 697 39.58 0.81 21.20
N ASP A 698 38.95 0.81 20.03
CA ASP A 698 39.42 1.58 18.86
C ASP A 698 38.85 3.00 18.86
N ARG A 699 39.50 3.86 19.65
CA ARG A 699 39.14 5.28 19.77
C ARG A 699 39.31 6.06 18.46
N GLY A 700 40.22 5.63 17.58
CA GLY A 700 40.54 6.34 16.34
C GLY A 700 39.43 6.17 15.30
N VAL A 701 39.04 4.92 15.04
CA VAL A 701 37.92 4.62 14.13
C VAL A 701 36.61 5.15 14.72
N GLY A 702 36.38 4.93 16.01
CA GLY A 702 35.18 5.43 16.71
C GLY A 702 34.99 6.93 16.54
N HIS A 703 36.05 7.73 16.73
CA HIS A 703 35.99 9.18 16.58
C HIS A 703 35.73 9.60 15.13
N SER A 704 36.34 8.92 14.16
CA SER A 704 36.13 9.20 12.72
C SER A 704 34.65 9.02 12.33
N ASP A 705 34.04 7.91 12.74
CA ASP A 705 32.67 7.58 12.38
C ASP A 705 31.64 8.45 13.12
N LEU A 706 31.82 8.69 14.42
CA LEU A 706 30.99 9.61 15.20
C LEU A 706 31.04 11.03 14.64
N LYS A 707 32.23 11.52 14.26
CA LYS A 707 32.39 12.84 13.64
C LYS A 707 31.68 12.95 12.29
N LYS A 708 31.71 11.87 11.48
CA LYS A 708 30.96 11.82 10.20
C LYS A 708 29.46 11.83 10.44
N SER A 709 28.97 11.03 11.39
CA SER A 709 27.56 10.99 11.78
C SER A 709 27.03 12.36 12.18
N VAL A 710 27.67 13.02 13.15
CA VAL A 710 27.28 14.37 13.62
C VAL A 710 27.34 15.39 12.48
N LYS A 711 28.30 15.28 11.55
CA LYS A 711 28.38 16.15 10.38
C LYS A 711 27.20 15.94 9.41
N ILE A 712 26.69 14.72 9.29
CA ILE A 712 25.52 14.42 8.46
C ILE A 712 24.25 14.95 9.13
N PHE A 713 24.02 14.65 10.41
CA PHE A 713 22.86 15.17 11.15
C PHE A 713 22.79 16.71 11.10
N ASN A 714 23.90 17.41 11.35
CA ASN A 714 23.95 18.88 11.25
C ASN A 714 23.59 19.43 9.86
N LYS A 715 23.73 18.65 8.79
CA LYS A 715 23.31 19.04 7.44
C LYS A 715 21.84 18.78 7.16
N ILE A 716 21.23 17.82 7.86
CA ILE A 716 19.83 17.42 7.70
C ILE A 716 18.93 18.29 8.59
N SER A 717 19.36 18.59 9.83
CA SER A 717 18.53 19.19 10.89
C SER A 717 18.16 20.69 10.73
N THR A 718 17.93 21.20 9.52
CA THR A 718 17.57 22.62 9.31
C THR A 718 16.08 22.97 9.42
N VAL A 719 15.16 22.02 9.63
CA VAL A 719 13.74 22.34 9.89
C VAL A 719 13.11 21.28 10.83
N PRO A 720 12.64 21.64 12.05
CA PRO A 720 11.66 20.82 12.75
C PRO A 720 10.33 20.99 12.02
N THR A 721 9.88 19.96 11.30
CA THR A 721 8.55 19.93 10.69
C THR A 721 7.50 19.79 11.79
N GLU A 722 6.52 20.70 11.82
CA GLU A 722 5.30 20.54 12.61
C GLU A 722 4.59 19.25 12.15
N GLY A 723 4.60 18.21 12.98
CA GLY A 723 3.89 16.96 12.71
C GLY A 723 4.71 15.67 12.88
N SER A 724 6.05 15.73 12.99
CA SER A 724 6.84 14.52 13.28
C SER A 724 6.54 14.02 14.70
N TYR A 725 6.29 12.71 14.82
CA TYR A 725 6.15 12.04 16.12
C TYR A 725 7.38 12.35 17.00
N PRO A 726 7.20 12.77 18.25
CA PRO A 726 8.30 12.91 19.20
C PRO A 726 8.74 11.52 19.64
N GLY A 727 9.69 10.87 18.95
CA GLY A 727 10.16 9.58 19.48
C GLY A 727 11.32 8.82 18.84
N LEU A 728 11.74 9.07 17.61
CA LEU A 728 12.86 8.26 17.06
C LEU A 728 13.88 9.02 16.22
N LEU A 729 13.45 9.93 15.34
CA LEU A 729 14.33 10.52 14.32
C LEU A 729 15.16 11.73 14.84
N GLY A 730 14.82 12.29 16.01
CA GLY A 730 15.59 13.38 16.64
C GLY A 730 16.65 12.94 17.66
N ASP A 731 16.56 11.70 18.17
CA ASP A 731 17.33 11.27 19.35
C ASP A 731 18.71 10.69 18.98
N ASP A 732 18.83 10.04 17.82
CA ASP A 732 20.11 9.50 17.34
C ASP A 732 21.17 10.60 17.20
N ASN A 733 20.76 11.84 16.89
CA ASN A 733 21.65 13.00 16.88
C ASN A 733 22.11 13.39 18.30
N ILE A 734 21.21 13.37 19.29
CA ILE A 734 21.54 13.69 20.70
C ILE A 734 22.57 12.69 21.23
N ASP A 735 22.35 11.41 20.97
CA ASP A 735 23.25 10.32 21.35
C ASP A 735 24.59 10.43 20.60
N ALA A 736 24.58 10.66 19.29
CA ALA A 736 25.80 10.83 18.49
C ALA A 736 26.68 11.99 19.00
N ILE A 737 26.06 13.13 19.36
CA ILE A 737 26.77 14.28 19.92
C ILE A 737 27.30 13.96 21.34
N ALA A 738 26.51 13.29 22.19
CA ALA A 738 26.95 12.88 23.52
C ALA A 738 28.17 11.94 23.46
N TRP A 739 28.08 10.91 22.61
CA TRP A 739 29.14 9.92 22.41
C TRP A 739 30.39 10.55 21.81
N LEU A 740 30.25 11.45 20.82
CA LEU A 740 31.38 12.17 20.25
C LEU A 740 32.07 13.04 21.31
N GLY A 741 31.31 13.81 22.09
CA GLY A 741 31.87 14.66 23.14
C GLY A 741 32.61 13.86 24.20
N SER A 742 32.03 12.75 24.65
CA SER A 742 32.66 11.88 25.65
C SER A 742 33.92 11.19 25.12
N LEU A 743 33.92 10.73 23.86
CA LEU A 743 35.10 10.14 23.23
C LEU A 743 36.21 11.18 23.04
N GLN A 744 35.87 12.40 22.63
CA GLN A 744 36.82 13.50 22.55
C GLN A 744 37.46 13.79 23.91
N CYS A 745 36.68 13.73 24.99
CA CYS A 745 37.20 13.84 26.35
C CYS A 745 38.22 12.74 26.65
N ALA A 746 37.86 11.49 26.38
CA ALA A 746 38.73 10.33 26.57
C ALA A 746 40.00 10.36 25.71
N MET A 747 39.96 11.03 24.55
CA MET A 747 41.11 11.28 23.67
C MET A 747 41.92 12.52 24.08
N GLY A 748 41.45 13.31 25.04
CA GLY A 748 42.10 14.50 25.54
C GLY A 748 41.76 15.82 24.83
N ASP A 749 40.83 15.82 23.87
CA ASP A 749 40.32 17.03 23.22
C ASP A 749 39.23 17.70 24.08
N GLN A 750 39.66 18.44 25.10
CA GLN A 750 38.78 19.03 26.09
C GLN A 750 37.82 20.08 25.52
N GLU A 751 38.27 20.87 24.53
CA GLU A 751 37.48 21.98 24.00
C GLU A 751 36.28 21.46 23.19
N SER A 752 36.52 20.51 22.30
CA SER A 752 35.45 19.88 21.52
C SER A 752 34.51 19.07 22.42
N ALA A 753 35.07 18.36 23.42
CA ALA A 753 34.29 17.59 24.39
C ALA A 753 33.29 18.48 25.15
N LEU A 754 33.76 19.62 25.68
CA LEU A 754 32.90 20.56 26.40
C LEU A 754 31.78 21.13 25.53
N ARG A 755 32.09 21.43 24.26
CA ARG A 755 31.11 21.97 23.30
C ARG A 755 30.02 20.96 22.97
N ASN A 756 30.43 19.75 22.57
CA ASN A 756 29.49 18.70 22.16
C ASN A 756 28.67 18.19 23.35
N GLY A 757 29.30 17.94 24.50
CA GLY A 757 28.60 17.49 25.69
C GLY A 757 27.53 18.48 26.18
N ALA A 758 27.83 19.78 26.19
CA ALA A 758 26.86 20.81 26.54
C ALA A 758 25.71 20.91 25.53
N GLU A 759 26.01 20.77 24.24
CA GLU A 759 25.01 20.82 23.17
C GLU A 759 24.05 19.63 23.22
N SER A 760 24.56 18.42 23.46
CA SER A 760 23.72 17.22 23.62
C SER A 760 22.72 17.39 24.79
N VAL A 761 23.18 17.84 25.96
CA VAL A 761 22.29 18.11 27.11
C VAL A 761 21.27 19.21 26.79
N ARG A 762 21.67 20.25 26.05
CA ARG A 762 20.76 21.32 25.61
C ARG A 762 19.65 20.78 24.71
N LEU A 763 20.00 19.94 23.74
CA LEU A 763 19.04 19.32 22.82
C LEU A 763 18.11 18.33 23.54
N ALA A 764 18.64 17.50 24.44
CA ALA A 764 17.83 16.58 25.24
C ALA A 764 16.81 17.31 26.12
N ARG A 765 17.22 18.42 26.76
CA ARG A 765 16.29 19.26 27.54
C ARG A 765 15.22 19.92 26.67
N LEU A 766 15.57 20.34 25.45
CA LEU A 766 14.62 20.92 24.50
C LEU A 766 13.61 19.86 24.01
N SER A 767 14.09 18.66 23.69
CA SER A 767 13.26 17.51 23.31
C SER A 767 12.23 17.22 24.40
N ARG A 768 12.71 17.03 25.64
CA ARG A 768 11.86 16.82 26.84
C ARG A 768 10.83 17.93 27.06
N ALA A 769 11.21 19.20 26.86
CA ALA A 769 10.29 20.32 27.02
C ALA A 769 9.21 20.39 25.92
N SER A 770 9.40 19.68 24.81
CA SER A 770 8.48 19.62 23.68
C SER A 770 7.48 18.46 23.76
N CYS A 771 7.75 17.47 24.62
CA CYS A 771 6.87 16.33 24.88
C CYS A 771 5.53 16.75 25.49
N ARG A 772 4.45 16.08 25.05
CA ARG A 772 3.08 16.37 25.53
C ARG A 772 2.41 15.19 26.22
N PHE A 773 2.85 13.97 25.93
CA PHE A 773 2.30 12.74 26.49
C PHE A 773 3.23 12.13 27.53
N GLU A 774 2.68 11.35 28.47
CA GLU A 774 3.44 10.76 29.58
C GLU A 774 4.53 9.79 29.11
N ASP A 775 4.24 8.97 28.08
CA ASP A 775 5.22 8.08 27.48
C ASP A 775 6.36 8.84 26.76
N ASP A 776 6.05 9.94 26.07
CA ASP A 776 7.06 10.79 25.44
C ASP A 776 7.99 11.42 26.50
N ILE A 777 7.41 11.86 27.63
CA ILE A 777 8.16 12.45 28.74
C ILE A 777 9.11 11.40 29.34
N HIS A 778 8.61 10.17 29.53
CA HIS A 778 9.41 9.07 30.05
C HIS A 778 10.61 8.75 29.14
N TRP A 779 10.38 8.71 27.84
CA TRP A 779 11.43 8.51 26.85
C TRP A 779 12.46 9.65 26.83
N ALA A 780 11.98 10.89 26.82
CA ALA A 780 12.86 12.05 26.84
C ALA A 780 13.65 12.19 28.16
N ASP A 781 13.07 11.78 29.28
CA ASP A 781 13.77 11.67 30.57
C ASP A 781 14.92 10.68 30.50
N LEU A 782 14.73 9.54 29.83
CA LEU A 782 15.77 8.53 29.62
C LEU A 782 16.92 9.06 28.76
N ASN A 783 16.61 9.71 27.62
CA ASN A 783 17.63 10.30 26.74
C ASN A 783 18.41 11.42 27.44
N LEU A 784 17.72 12.28 28.19
CA LEU A 784 18.38 13.30 29.02
C LEU A 784 19.28 12.66 30.07
N ALA A 785 18.80 11.63 30.78
CA ALA A 785 19.58 10.96 31.81
C ALA A 785 20.87 10.35 31.25
N ARG A 786 20.83 9.77 30.04
CA ARG A 786 21.99 9.23 29.34
C ARG A 786 22.98 10.31 28.92
N ALA A 787 22.50 11.38 28.29
CA ALA A 787 23.34 12.51 27.91
C ALA A 787 24.06 13.12 29.14
N LEU A 788 23.38 13.17 30.30
CA LEU A 788 23.96 13.64 31.56
C LEU A 788 25.10 12.74 32.08
N VAL A 789 25.08 11.42 31.86
CA VAL A 789 26.19 10.53 32.25
C VAL A 789 27.46 10.87 31.45
N TYR A 790 27.33 10.96 30.12
CA TYR A 790 28.45 11.34 29.24
C TYR A 790 28.96 12.76 29.52
N TRP A 791 28.04 13.69 29.81
CA TRP A 791 28.39 15.05 30.20
C TRP A 791 29.14 15.11 31.52
N THR A 792 28.72 14.31 32.51
CA THR A 792 29.38 14.24 33.82
C THR A 792 30.85 13.84 33.68
N ALA A 793 31.16 12.85 32.84
CA ALA A 793 32.55 12.44 32.61
C ALA A 793 33.39 13.59 32.05
N THR A 794 32.83 14.35 31.11
CA THR A 794 33.49 15.53 30.53
C THR A 794 33.72 16.63 31.56
N LEU A 795 32.76 16.84 32.47
CA LEU A 795 32.86 17.82 33.55
C LEU A 795 33.94 17.44 34.57
N LEU A 796 34.01 16.16 34.97
CA LEU A 796 35.03 15.66 35.91
C LEU A 796 36.45 15.88 35.36
N ASP A 797 36.69 15.50 34.10
CA ASP A 797 37.99 15.70 33.43
C ASP A 797 38.37 17.19 33.29
N SER A 798 37.38 18.08 33.20
CA SER A 798 37.60 19.54 33.19
C SER A 798 37.80 20.15 34.59
N GLY A 799 37.67 19.36 35.66
CA GLY A 799 37.74 19.82 37.05
C GLY A 799 36.49 20.57 37.54
N ARG A 800 35.35 20.43 36.84
CA ARG A 800 34.07 21.09 37.19
C ARG A 800 33.22 20.18 38.09
N ASN A 801 33.77 19.83 39.27
CA ASN A 801 33.23 18.79 40.15
C ASN A 801 31.82 19.07 40.67
N ASP A 802 31.50 20.33 41.01
CA ASP A 802 30.16 20.69 41.51
C ASP A 802 29.08 20.50 40.45
N GLU A 803 29.38 20.86 39.19
CA GLU A 803 28.47 20.68 38.06
C GLU A 803 28.34 19.22 37.68
N ALA A 804 29.44 18.46 37.75
CA ALA A 804 29.43 17.02 37.54
C ALA A 804 28.51 16.33 38.57
N LYS A 805 28.60 16.74 39.84
CA LYS A 805 27.78 16.20 40.92
C LYS A 805 26.30 16.48 40.70
N ALA A 806 25.96 17.71 40.31
CA ALA A 806 24.58 18.06 39.98
C ALA A 806 24.06 17.24 38.79
N SER A 807 24.87 17.07 37.75
CA SER A 807 24.49 16.33 36.53
C SER A 807 24.26 14.85 36.80
N ILE A 808 25.12 14.21 37.59
CA ILE A 808 24.97 12.78 37.92
C ILE A 808 23.81 12.53 38.89
N ASP A 809 23.54 13.45 39.81
CA ASP A 809 22.39 13.37 40.72
C ASP A 809 21.06 13.52 39.96
N GLU A 810 21.00 14.43 38.98
CA GLU A 810 19.87 14.57 38.06
C GLU A 810 19.67 13.28 37.23
N SER A 811 20.74 12.74 36.66
CA SER A 811 20.72 11.49 35.88
C SER A 811 20.18 10.30 36.70
N ILE A 812 20.71 10.09 37.91
CA ILE A 812 20.25 9.02 38.81
C ILE A 812 18.79 9.23 39.19
N HIS A 813 18.36 10.47 39.48
CA HIS A 813 16.98 10.77 39.82
C HIS A 813 16.01 10.39 38.69
N LEU A 814 16.33 10.75 37.44
CA LEU A 814 15.50 10.44 36.27
C LEU A 814 15.35 8.93 36.00
N MET A 815 16.39 8.14 36.34
CA MET A 815 16.40 6.69 36.07
C MET A 815 16.03 5.82 37.29
N ARG A 816 16.00 6.36 38.51
CA ARG A 816 15.84 5.55 39.73
C ARG A 816 14.45 4.92 39.88
N ASP A 817 13.41 5.51 39.32
CA ASP A 817 12.06 4.96 39.39
C ASP A 817 11.71 4.01 38.22
N GLN A 818 12.64 3.83 37.29
CA GLN A 818 12.49 2.89 36.17
C GLN A 818 12.32 1.44 36.65
N GLU A 819 11.44 0.67 36.01
CA GLU A 819 11.22 -0.73 36.36
C GLU A 819 12.46 -1.60 36.06
N ARG A 820 13.13 -1.35 34.93
CA ARG A 820 14.39 -1.99 34.54
C ARG A 820 15.53 -0.98 34.53
N LYS A 821 16.72 -1.45 34.90
CA LYS A 821 17.95 -0.64 34.98
C LYS A 821 18.92 -1.05 33.88
N ASP A 822 19.37 -0.09 33.09
CA ASP A 822 20.28 -0.32 31.97
C ASP A 822 21.77 -0.14 32.35
N SER A 823 22.67 -0.40 31.39
CA SER A 823 24.12 -0.22 31.55
C SER A 823 24.50 1.22 31.91
N VAL A 824 23.77 2.21 31.39
CA VAL A 824 24.04 3.63 31.63
C VAL A 824 23.70 4.01 33.08
N PHE A 825 22.60 3.50 33.64
CA PHE A 825 22.28 3.69 35.05
C PHE A 825 23.32 3.04 35.97
N LYS A 826 23.81 1.84 35.63
CA LYS A 826 24.93 1.23 36.38
C LYS A 826 26.16 2.12 36.35
N THR A 827 26.53 2.61 35.16
CA THR A 827 27.65 3.53 34.98
C THR A 827 27.47 4.81 35.82
N ALA A 828 26.25 5.36 35.88
CA ALA A 828 25.96 6.54 36.69
C ALA A 828 26.17 6.29 38.20
N LEU A 829 25.73 5.13 38.70
CA LEU A 829 25.95 4.74 40.10
C LEU A 829 27.44 4.52 40.39
N LEU A 830 28.20 3.89 39.49
CA LEU A 830 29.64 3.72 39.64
C LEU A 830 30.41 5.05 39.63
N MET A 831 29.98 6.02 38.81
CA MET A 831 30.50 7.38 38.84
C MET A 831 30.21 8.06 40.19
N LYS A 832 28.97 7.94 40.67
CA LYS A 832 28.57 8.49 41.97
C LYS A 832 29.35 7.85 43.13
N GLU A 833 29.62 6.55 43.04
CA GLU A 833 30.46 5.81 43.98
C GLU A 833 31.86 6.42 44.06
N GLN A 834 32.53 6.64 42.92
CA GLN A 834 33.85 7.27 42.86
C GLN A 834 33.86 8.67 43.47
N MET A 835 32.86 9.50 43.13
CA MET A 835 32.75 10.86 43.69
C MET A 835 32.56 10.85 45.22
N LEU A 836 31.73 9.94 45.74
CA LEU A 836 31.52 9.80 47.19
C LEU A 836 32.77 9.28 47.91
N LEU A 837 33.56 8.44 47.26
CA LEU A 837 34.84 7.97 47.77
C LEU A 837 35.83 9.13 47.91
N GLU A 838 35.95 9.99 46.89
CA GLU A 838 36.79 11.20 46.93
C GLU A 838 36.33 12.20 48.01
N GLU A 839 35.02 12.28 48.27
CA GLU A 839 34.42 13.09 49.34
C GLU A 839 34.56 12.47 50.75
N GLY A 840 35.04 11.21 50.86
CA GLY A 840 35.15 10.50 52.14
C GLY A 840 33.81 10.04 52.74
N ARG A 841 32.73 9.98 51.96
CA ARG A 841 31.36 9.61 52.39
C ARG A 841 31.12 8.11 52.29
N THR A 842 31.88 7.34 53.06
CA THR A 842 31.96 5.87 52.94
C THR A 842 30.64 5.12 53.15
N SER A 843 29.75 5.61 54.02
CA SER A 843 28.45 4.96 54.26
C SER A 843 27.49 5.09 53.07
N GLU A 844 27.49 6.23 52.38
CA GLU A 844 26.63 6.45 51.22
C GLU A 844 27.20 5.75 49.98
N MET A 845 28.53 5.76 49.85
CA MET A 845 29.26 5.02 48.82
C MET A 845 28.90 3.52 48.86
N ALA A 846 28.91 2.89 50.03
CA ALA A 846 28.54 1.48 50.18
C ALA A 846 27.08 1.20 49.75
N GLY A 847 26.17 2.14 50.00
CA GLY A 847 24.77 2.05 49.57
C GLY A 847 24.61 2.10 48.05
N VAL A 848 25.29 3.06 47.41
CA VAL A 848 25.31 3.22 45.94
C VAL A 848 25.95 2.00 45.27
N ARG A 849 27.06 1.49 45.83
CA ARG A 849 27.71 0.27 45.34
C ARG A 849 26.77 -0.93 45.38
N ALA A 850 26.08 -1.14 46.50
CA ALA A 850 25.13 -2.23 46.65
C ALA A 850 23.90 -2.10 45.72
N GLU A 851 23.55 -0.88 45.30
CA GLU A 851 22.54 -0.64 44.26
C GLU A 851 23.10 -1.03 42.88
N ALA A 852 24.33 -0.62 42.55
CA ALA A 852 24.98 -0.93 41.27
C ALA A 852 25.24 -2.43 41.06
N ASP A 853 25.60 -3.17 42.11
CA ASP A 853 25.88 -4.61 42.05
C ASP A 853 24.63 -5.45 41.75
N LYS A 854 23.42 -4.90 41.90
CA LYS A 854 22.16 -5.57 41.52
C LYS A 854 21.86 -5.51 40.02
N ILE A 855 22.58 -4.65 39.28
CA ILE A 855 22.37 -4.43 37.85
C ILE A 855 23.31 -5.39 37.09
N PRO A 856 22.79 -6.21 36.15
CA PRO A 856 23.54 -7.33 35.56
C PRO A 856 24.60 -6.93 34.51
N PHE A 857 24.63 -5.66 34.10
CA PHE A 857 25.60 -5.12 33.14
C PHE A 857 26.98 -4.87 33.77
N GLU A 858 28.06 -4.68 33.01
CA GLU A 858 29.35 -4.25 33.57
C GLU A 858 29.36 -2.73 33.80
N GLY A 859 28.68 -1.97 32.94
CA GLY A 859 28.86 -0.55 32.77
C GLY A 859 30.13 -0.24 31.97
N PHE A 860 30.30 1.02 31.58
CA PHE A 860 31.40 1.45 30.70
C PHE A 860 32.23 2.59 31.31
N LEU A 861 32.25 2.69 32.65
CA LEU A 861 32.97 3.75 33.36
C LEU A 861 34.46 3.79 33.01
N ASP A 862 35.09 2.63 32.79
CA ASP A 862 36.50 2.52 32.42
C ASP A 862 36.83 3.11 31.04
N LYS A 863 35.81 3.30 30.19
CA LYS A 863 35.93 3.93 28.86
C LYS A 863 35.78 5.43 28.91
N LEU A 864 35.19 5.97 29.98
CA LEU A 864 34.91 7.39 30.16
C LEU A 864 36.13 8.15 30.71
N GLY A 865 36.28 9.40 30.28
CA GLY A 865 37.36 10.28 30.73
C GLY A 865 38.76 9.87 30.26
N ARG A 866 39.77 10.67 30.64
CA ARG A 866 41.18 10.39 30.32
C ARG A 866 41.66 9.20 31.15
N SER A 867 42.25 8.20 30.49
CA SER A 867 42.92 7.08 31.16
C SER A 867 44.01 7.63 32.09
N THR A 868 43.82 7.52 33.40
CA THR A 868 44.88 7.74 34.38
C THR A 868 45.80 6.52 34.39
N THR A 869 46.68 6.46 33.40
CA THR A 869 47.88 5.63 33.41
C THR A 869 49.10 6.52 33.29
#